data_AF-A0A1Z4C295-F1
#
_entry.id   AF-A0A1Z4C295-F1
#
_cell.length_a   1.000
_cell.length_b   1.000
_cell.length_c   1.000
_cell.angle_alpha   90.00
_cell.angle_beta   90.00
_cell.angle_gamma   90.00
#
_symmetry.space_group_name_H-M   'P 1'
#
loop_
_entity.id
_entity.type
_entity.pdbx_description
1 polymer ?
#
loop_
_entity_poly.entity_id
_entity_poly.type
_entity_poly.pdbx_seq_one_letter_code
_entity_poly.pdbx_strand_id
1 'polypeptide(L)'
;MFDKKKREKLDRLAARLISWMDAIPTALEFQHQAKGLLDELDTVRRRSSWYNIISEDSVIALTQRCNNLENLAIGLRDIVGDAQPLVAELNFLRELFKKEEGEAFEYGKQICEQWHNDLLSVSLCSREVDIFPAKQRLRLIESELRLHAEALRKFQNADDILSKFSSNLETAILENQLRIQRAAMLQSQLSADGINQIKTLCAPLEELSKRPEPPEIRMMSETLAEIRRWTRAFELPSKEDEQLDRRFRQLETDWRLRDVSELADLCADAEALKTSRIQYGHNERTAKLTKLQDALTDLMMACGPQPESESSLKELKNLRVDRARDHLTWLEAFKTAKKEFNAIANTYELALDNRLDTLCSEWGTGLASLQAQPLAQSLRLQAETLQQRLDGLNGHKATQDLLLSLREAKQGLVELDNLKRQADADREGFDRAKQKLRLDNDRLQKQAAIVGIVWENLQAAIDTLGGNASNPDLDEVLAETHALEQRLTQLCGDFIRDCHNQLACNSANNQRLYNALLQAGYPDAAEGQRADAFPNDAEQCANQIAEQLQQHSRLEHAIDEAIADMQQRCKEEQRLLLGLLDRQTLESDYFERMELLLGQLDSPIGSYLGYERLNGFAERFKACQAFWRDLYEEEEKLRNRLDKLKYKLGLFNQERLKKHCSLELFEMVNDWVRGLPEQPRQIHIGQLSEAEMMLERLEQVARHRVAEEVRKNIALLKQNQYNRPEVIALLGKIEDFGQAIHLPYDYRRQLDSAVTALGGYGHD
;
A
#
# COMPACT_ATOMS: atom_id res chain seq x y z
N MET A 1 6.38 26.55 141.15
CA MET A 1 5.34 25.94 140.29
C MET A 1 6.01 25.55 138.98
N PHE A 2 6.80 24.48 139.02
CA PHE A 2 7.98 24.34 138.16
C PHE A 2 7.79 23.32 137.02
N ASP A 3 8.04 23.82 135.80
CA ASP A 3 8.48 23.15 134.57
C ASP A 3 7.85 21.85 134.05
N LYS A 4 6.79 21.31 134.67
CA LYS A 4 6.09 20.15 134.11
C LYS A 4 5.59 20.41 132.68
N LYS A 5 4.98 21.59 132.44
CA LYS A 5 4.51 22.01 131.12
C LYS A 5 5.63 22.22 130.11
N LYS A 6 6.79 22.76 130.52
CA LYS A 6 7.94 23.00 129.63
C LYS A 6 8.64 21.68 129.27
N ARG A 7 8.80 20.76 130.23
CA ARG A 7 9.33 19.40 129.98
C ARG A 7 8.40 18.58 129.08
N GLU A 8 7.09 18.58 129.34
CA GLU A 8 6.11 17.94 128.44
C GLU A 8 6.16 18.53 127.03
N LYS A 9 6.42 19.85 126.88
CA LYS A 9 6.60 20.49 125.58
C LYS A 9 7.89 20.03 124.89
N LEU A 10 9.01 19.91 125.60
CA LEU A 10 10.27 19.38 125.04
C LEU A 10 10.14 17.90 124.65
N ASP A 11 9.45 17.07 125.45
CA ASP A 11 9.20 15.66 125.12
C ASP A 11 8.31 15.52 123.87
N ARG A 12 7.30 16.40 123.70
CA ARG A 12 6.51 16.46 122.46
C ARG A 12 7.36 16.87 121.26
N LEU A 13 8.30 17.82 121.43
CA LEU A 13 9.20 18.22 120.35
C LEU A 13 10.17 17.10 119.97
N ALA A 14 10.74 16.40 120.97
CA ALA A 14 11.60 15.25 120.74
C ALA A 14 10.85 14.09 120.04
N ALA A 15 9.64 13.75 120.50
CA ALA A 15 8.81 12.74 119.85
C ALA A 15 8.44 13.11 118.40
N ARG A 16 8.18 14.40 118.13
CA ARG A 16 7.93 14.90 116.77
C ARG A 16 9.18 14.80 115.89
N LEU A 17 10.36 15.17 116.39
CA LEU A 17 11.61 15.02 115.64
C LEU A 17 11.92 13.55 115.32
N ILE A 18 11.75 12.65 116.29
CA ILE A 18 11.91 11.20 116.07
C ILE A 18 10.93 10.71 114.99
N SER A 19 9.66 11.11 115.06
CA SER A 19 8.67 10.76 114.04
C SER A 19 9.08 11.24 112.64
N TRP A 20 9.73 12.39 112.51
CA TRP A 20 10.22 12.89 111.22
C TRP A 20 11.49 12.17 110.77
N MET A 21 12.38 11.82 111.70
CA MET A 21 13.55 11.00 111.43
C MET A 21 13.16 9.62 110.90
N ASP A 22 12.13 8.98 111.49
CA ASP A 22 11.61 7.69 111.03
C ASP A 22 10.89 7.80 109.68
N ALA A 23 10.25 8.95 109.40
CA ALA A 23 9.51 9.16 108.15
C ALA A 23 10.42 9.41 106.94
N ILE A 24 11.65 9.92 107.15
CA ILE A 24 12.58 10.30 106.07
C ILE A 24 13.99 9.78 106.38
N PRO A 25 14.18 8.45 106.50
CA PRO A 25 15.44 7.87 106.97
C PRO A 25 16.62 8.09 106.01
N THR A 26 16.35 8.42 104.74
CA THR A 26 17.34 8.58 103.67
C THR A 26 17.93 9.99 103.57
N ALA A 27 17.36 10.99 104.25
CA ALA A 27 17.86 12.37 104.22
C ALA A 27 18.97 12.58 105.27
N LEU A 28 20.20 12.14 104.99
CA LEU A 28 21.30 12.04 105.97
C LEU A 28 21.64 13.36 106.67
N GLU A 29 21.62 14.49 105.96
CA GLU A 29 21.86 15.82 106.54
C GLU A 29 20.76 16.21 107.53
N PHE A 30 19.50 15.95 107.20
CA PHE A 30 18.38 16.14 108.11
C PHE A 30 18.50 15.22 109.34
N GLN A 31 18.87 13.95 109.16
CA GLN A 31 19.09 13.02 110.27
C GLN A 31 20.19 13.52 111.21
N HIS A 32 21.29 14.04 110.67
CA HIS A 32 22.39 14.60 111.45
C HIS A 32 21.94 15.85 112.23
N GLN A 33 21.23 16.78 111.58
CA GLN A 33 20.71 17.99 112.23
C GLN A 33 19.65 17.69 113.30
N ALA A 34 18.74 16.75 113.01
CA ALA A 34 17.69 16.32 113.93
C ALA A 34 18.27 15.57 115.13
N LYS A 35 19.26 14.70 114.93
CA LYS A 35 19.99 14.02 116.01
C LYS A 35 20.74 15.02 116.89
N GLY A 36 21.44 15.99 116.28
CA GLY A 36 22.10 17.06 117.02
C GLY A 36 21.11 17.87 117.87
N LEU A 37 19.94 18.19 117.33
CA LEU A 37 18.88 18.89 118.08
C LEU A 37 18.25 18.02 119.16
N LEU A 38 18.09 16.72 118.94
CA LEU A 38 17.64 15.75 119.96
C LEU A 38 18.63 15.67 121.12
N ASP A 39 19.93 15.57 120.85
CA ASP A 39 20.98 15.56 121.87
C ASP A 39 21.01 16.87 122.67
N GLU A 40 20.78 18.01 122.01
CA GLU A 40 20.61 19.32 122.66
C GLU A 40 19.36 19.38 123.54
N LEU A 41 18.21 18.90 123.06
CA LEU A 41 16.95 18.80 123.82
C LEU A 41 17.13 17.93 125.07
N ASP A 42 17.81 16.79 124.92
CA ASP A 42 18.14 15.86 126.00
C ASP A 42 19.10 16.48 127.02
N THR A 43 20.08 17.26 126.55
CA THR A 43 21.04 17.98 127.41
C THR A 43 20.35 19.06 128.22
N VAL A 44 19.45 19.86 127.62
CA VAL A 44 18.66 20.88 128.32
C VAL A 44 17.70 20.23 129.33
N ARG A 45 17.12 19.09 128.98
CA ARG A 45 16.31 18.27 129.90
C ARG A 45 17.12 17.76 131.10
N ARG A 46 18.34 17.27 130.89
CA ARG A 46 19.22 16.69 131.95
C ARG A 46 19.93 17.74 132.82
N ARG A 47 20.32 18.90 132.26
CA ARG A 47 20.96 20.02 133.00
C ARG A 47 20.09 20.66 134.07
N SER A 48 18.80 20.32 134.09
CA SER A 48 17.80 20.88 135.01
C SER A 48 17.76 20.19 136.39
N SER A 49 18.80 19.45 136.80
CA SER A 49 18.73 18.61 138.00
C SER A 49 18.90 19.37 139.32
N TRP A 50 19.57 20.53 139.40
CA TRP A 50 19.90 21.15 140.71
C TRP A 50 19.34 22.55 141.01
N TYR A 51 18.89 23.37 140.06
CA TYR A 51 18.04 24.57 140.34
C TYR A 51 17.04 24.78 139.18
N ASN A 52 15.75 24.49 139.42
CA ASN A 52 14.67 24.40 138.43
C ASN A 52 14.28 25.75 137.78
N ILE A 53 14.86 26.18 136.67
CA ILE A 53 14.17 27.03 135.67
C ILE A 53 14.71 26.72 134.28
N ILE A 54 13.92 26.05 133.43
CA ILE A 54 14.14 26.04 131.98
C ILE A 54 13.73 27.43 131.47
N SER A 55 14.70 28.18 130.93
CA SER A 55 14.44 29.51 130.38
C SER A 55 13.37 29.44 129.29
N GLU A 56 12.40 30.37 129.35
CA GLU A 56 11.38 30.55 128.31
C GLU A 56 12.05 30.74 126.94
N ASP A 57 13.11 31.54 126.88
CA ASP A 57 13.84 31.87 125.66
C ASP A 57 14.52 30.64 125.05
N SER A 58 15.05 29.74 125.89
CA SER A 58 15.62 28.47 125.41
C SER A 58 14.56 27.54 124.85
N VAL A 59 13.38 27.47 125.46
CA VAL A 59 12.25 26.70 124.92
C VAL A 59 11.74 27.31 123.63
N ILE A 60 11.65 28.64 123.53
CA ILE A 60 11.24 29.34 122.31
C ILE A 60 12.26 29.09 121.19
N ALA A 61 13.56 29.27 121.44
CA ALA A 61 14.62 29.04 120.45
C ALA A 61 14.68 27.58 119.98
N LEU A 62 14.54 26.61 120.88
CA LEU A 62 14.48 25.18 120.52
C LEU A 62 13.18 24.84 119.79
N THR A 63 12.04 25.43 120.18
CA THR A 63 10.78 25.29 119.44
C THR A 63 10.92 25.83 118.02
N GLN A 64 11.55 27.00 117.86
CA GLN A 64 11.77 27.60 116.54
C GLN A 64 12.70 26.75 115.68
N ARG A 65 13.79 26.20 116.23
CA ARG A 65 14.68 25.27 115.51
C ARG A 65 13.98 23.96 115.16
N CYS A 66 13.15 23.39 116.06
CA CYS A 66 12.32 22.22 115.75
C CYS A 66 11.33 22.52 114.63
N ASN A 67 10.67 23.69 114.65
CA ASN A 67 9.74 24.10 113.60
C ASN A 67 10.45 24.33 112.25
N ASN A 68 11.66 24.89 112.24
CA ASN A 68 12.45 25.06 111.03
C ASN A 68 12.86 23.70 110.43
N LEU A 69 13.30 22.75 111.28
CA LEU A 69 13.58 21.38 110.85
C LEU A 69 12.31 20.65 110.40
N GLU A 70 11.16 20.90 111.04
CA GLU A 70 9.89 20.34 110.60
C GLU A 70 9.44 20.86 109.24
N ASN A 71 9.57 22.17 108.98
CA ASN A 71 9.30 22.73 107.65
C ASN A 71 10.23 22.13 106.59
N LEU A 72 11.52 21.98 106.92
CA LEU A 72 12.49 21.29 106.08
C LEU A 72 12.08 19.81 105.86
N ALA A 73 11.64 19.10 106.91
CA ALA A 73 11.20 17.72 106.85
C ALA A 73 9.95 17.54 105.97
N ILE A 74 8.97 18.45 106.05
CA ILE A 74 7.80 18.44 105.17
C ILE A 74 8.25 18.55 103.71
N GLY A 75 9.12 19.51 103.39
CA GLY A 75 9.65 19.67 102.03
C GLY A 75 10.49 18.47 101.56
N LEU A 76 11.33 17.92 102.43
CA LEU A 76 12.16 16.74 102.17
C LEU A 76 11.33 15.48 101.99
N ARG A 77 10.23 15.32 102.72
CA ARG A 77 9.33 14.17 102.59
C ARG A 77 8.76 14.09 101.18
N ASP A 78 8.29 15.21 100.64
CA ASP A 78 7.82 15.29 99.26
C ASP A 78 8.95 14.94 98.28
N ILE A 79 10.12 15.55 98.46
CA ILE A 79 11.28 15.35 97.58
C ILE A 79 11.74 13.89 97.57
N VAL A 80 11.87 13.26 98.74
CA VAL A 80 12.26 11.85 98.86
C VAL A 80 11.17 10.94 98.29
N GLY A 81 9.90 11.28 98.54
CA GLY A 81 8.75 10.59 97.98
C GLY A 81 8.72 10.62 96.45
N ASP A 82 9.08 11.76 95.84
CA ASP A 82 9.15 11.95 94.38
C ASP A 82 10.43 11.35 93.78
N ALA A 83 11.55 11.35 94.51
CA ALA A 83 12.82 10.78 94.04
C ALA A 83 12.80 9.24 93.96
N GLN A 84 12.12 8.58 94.90
CA GLN A 84 12.05 7.12 94.97
C GLN A 84 11.49 6.44 93.69
N PRO A 85 10.34 6.87 93.11
CA PRO A 85 9.87 6.32 91.84
C PRO A 85 10.82 6.65 90.68
N LEU A 86 11.48 7.81 90.67
CA LEU A 86 12.47 8.14 89.65
C LEU A 86 13.71 7.24 89.70
N VAL A 87 14.13 6.78 90.88
CA VAL A 87 15.20 5.77 90.99
C VAL A 87 14.77 4.45 90.33
N ALA A 88 13.51 4.05 90.48
CA ALA A 88 12.98 2.87 89.81
C ALA A 88 12.90 3.06 88.28
N GLU A 89 12.44 4.21 87.80
CA GLU A 89 12.41 4.57 86.38
C GLU A 89 13.82 4.63 85.78
N LEU A 90 14.79 5.18 86.50
CA LEU A 90 16.20 5.23 86.11
C LEU A 90 16.80 3.82 85.98
N ASN A 91 16.52 2.93 86.94
CA ASN A 91 16.95 1.54 86.85
C ASN A 91 16.34 0.84 85.63
N PHE A 92 15.06 1.09 85.33
CA PHE A 92 14.42 0.58 84.13
C PHE A 92 15.07 1.13 82.84
N LEU A 93 15.38 2.43 82.80
CA LEU A 93 16.09 3.05 81.67
C LEU A 93 17.49 2.45 81.48
N ARG A 94 18.19 2.16 82.57
CA ARG A 94 19.49 1.47 82.52
C ARG A 94 19.39 0.08 81.91
N GLU A 95 18.33 -0.67 82.21
CA GLU A 95 18.06 -1.96 81.55
C GLU A 95 17.71 -1.81 80.06
N LEU A 96 17.05 -0.71 79.65
CA LEU A 96 16.83 -0.42 78.23
C LEU A 96 18.15 -0.17 77.49
N PHE A 97 19.03 0.67 78.05
CA PHE A 97 20.33 0.97 77.45
C PHE A 97 21.24 -0.27 77.36
N LYS A 98 21.14 -1.24 78.29
CA LYS A 98 21.90 -2.51 78.22
C LYS A 98 21.64 -3.33 76.96
N LYS A 99 20.50 -3.12 76.30
CA LYS A 99 20.16 -3.78 75.03
C LYS A 99 20.74 -3.07 73.81
N GLU A 100 21.22 -1.84 73.98
CA GLU A 100 21.94 -1.12 72.94
C GLU A 100 23.40 -1.59 72.90
N GLU A 101 24.03 -1.46 71.74
CA GLU A 101 25.45 -1.78 71.55
C GLU A 101 26.29 -0.52 71.31
N GLY A 102 27.61 -0.61 71.55
CA GLY A 102 28.57 0.43 71.21
C GLY A 102 28.38 1.75 71.97
N GLU A 103 28.42 2.87 71.23
CA GLU A 103 28.43 4.23 71.80
C GLU A 103 27.16 4.57 72.58
N ALA A 104 26.01 3.99 72.20
CA ALA A 104 24.73 4.23 72.89
C ALA A 104 24.68 3.60 74.28
N PHE A 105 25.29 2.42 74.46
CA PHE A 105 25.43 1.78 75.77
C PHE A 105 26.30 2.59 76.72
N GLU A 106 27.46 3.05 76.25
CA GLU A 106 28.39 3.85 77.05
C GLU A 106 27.80 5.21 77.44
N TYR A 107 27.12 5.88 76.51
CA TYR A 107 26.36 7.10 76.80
C TYR A 107 25.28 6.86 77.86
N GLY A 108 24.49 5.80 77.69
CA GLY A 108 23.44 5.41 78.62
C GLY A 108 23.97 5.18 80.04
N LYS A 109 25.13 4.53 80.17
CA LYS A 109 25.81 4.32 81.44
C LYS A 109 26.20 5.64 82.10
N GLN A 110 26.81 6.56 81.36
CA GLN A 110 27.25 7.87 81.87
C GLN A 110 26.08 8.72 82.33
N ILE A 111 25.03 8.87 81.49
CA ILE A 111 23.89 9.72 81.83
C ILE A 111 23.05 9.13 82.97
N CYS A 112 22.94 7.80 83.04
CA CYS A 112 22.25 7.16 84.16
C CYS A 112 23.02 7.31 85.48
N GLU A 113 24.36 7.22 85.47
CA GLU A 113 25.18 7.52 86.65
C GLU A 113 25.05 8.98 87.07
N GLN A 114 25.02 9.91 86.11
CA GLN A 114 24.79 11.33 86.38
C GLN A 114 23.45 11.55 87.09
N TRP A 115 22.34 11.06 86.52
CA TRP A 115 21.02 11.21 87.15
C TRP A 115 20.92 10.46 88.48
N HIS A 116 21.59 9.33 88.65
CA HIS A 116 21.66 8.64 89.94
C HIS A 116 22.30 9.54 91.01
N ASN A 117 23.44 10.13 90.69
CA ASN A 117 24.15 11.05 91.58
C ASN A 117 23.32 12.32 91.86
N ASP A 118 22.63 12.84 90.85
CA ASP A 118 21.74 13.99 91.01
C ASP A 118 20.56 13.67 91.94
N LEU A 119 19.92 12.50 91.78
CA LEU A 119 18.84 12.04 92.67
C LEU A 119 19.31 11.86 94.11
N LEU A 120 20.54 11.37 94.33
CA LEU A 120 21.13 11.30 95.67
C LEU A 120 21.36 12.71 96.24
N SER A 121 21.88 13.64 95.45
CA SER A 121 22.17 15.01 95.89
C SER A 121 20.95 15.81 96.31
N VAL A 122 19.80 15.53 95.69
CA VAL A 122 18.49 16.15 95.99
C VAL A 122 18.02 15.87 97.42
N SER A 123 18.49 14.79 98.05
CA SER A 123 18.18 14.45 99.46
C SER A 123 19.09 15.15 100.49
N LEU A 124 20.10 15.91 100.03
CA LEU A 124 21.08 16.60 100.88
C LEU A 124 20.68 18.05 101.22
N CYS A 125 19.39 18.40 101.15
CA CYS A 125 18.93 19.74 101.52
C CYS A 125 19.21 20.02 103.00
N SER A 126 19.96 21.09 103.27
CA SER A 126 20.36 21.49 104.61
C SER A 126 19.50 22.63 105.17
N ARG A 127 18.82 23.37 104.27
CA ARG A 127 17.99 24.54 104.56
C ARG A 127 16.72 24.50 103.73
N GLU A 128 15.66 25.15 104.21
CA GLU A 128 14.36 25.22 103.52
C GLU A 128 14.47 25.84 102.10
N VAL A 129 15.39 26.78 101.90
CA VAL A 129 15.64 27.42 100.59
C VAL A 129 16.15 26.41 99.53
N ASP A 130 16.77 25.31 99.96
CA ASP A 130 17.33 24.28 99.08
C ASP A 130 16.22 23.38 98.48
N ILE A 131 15.02 23.37 99.09
CA ILE A 131 13.88 22.54 98.68
C ILE A 131 13.38 22.90 97.28
N PHE A 132 13.32 24.20 96.94
CA PHE A 132 12.81 24.63 95.64
C PHE A 132 13.75 24.23 94.48
N PRO A 133 15.07 24.50 94.52
CA PRO A 133 16.02 23.99 93.53
C PRO A 133 15.99 22.45 93.41
N ALA A 134 15.87 21.74 94.53
CA ALA A 134 15.78 20.28 94.55
C ALA A 134 14.52 19.76 93.84
N LYS A 135 13.34 20.37 94.09
CA LYS A 135 12.09 20.06 93.36
C LYS A 135 12.20 20.39 91.87
N GLN A 136 12.87 21.48 91.50
CA GLN A 136 13.11 21.81 90.08
C GLN A 136 14.03 20.77 89.42
N ARG A 137 15.10 20.35 90.09
CA ARG A 137 16.02 19.32 89.57
C ARG A 137 15.31 17.99 89.37
N LEU A 138 14.45 17.57 90.31
CA LEU A 138 13.64 16.35 90.16
C LEU A 138 12.74 16.40 88.93
N ARG A 139 12.04 17.52 88.68
CA ARG A 139 11.18 17.67 87.49
C ARG A 139 11.96 17.61 86.18
N LEU A 140 13.17 18.17 86.16
CA LEU A 140 14.05 18.07 85.00
C LEU A 140 14.48 16.63 84.75
N ILE A 141 14.92 15.92 85.80
CA ILE A 141 15.29 14.49 85.71
C ILE A 141 14.10 13.65 85.25
N GLU A 142 12.90 13.85 85.81
CA GLU A 142 11.68 13.15 85.38
C GLU A 142 11.38 13.36 83.89
N SER A 143 11.45 14.61 83.42
CA SER A 143 11.25 14.94 82.01
C SER A 143 12.29 14.26 81.12
N GLU A 144 13.57 14.39 81.45
CA GLU A 144 14.66 13.82 80.66
C GLU A 144 14.61 12.28 80.64
N LEU A 145 14.36 11.63 81.80
CA LEU A 145 14.20 10.19 81.91
C LEU A 145 13.09 9.67 80.98
N ARG A 146 11.93 10.32 81.01
CA ARG A 146 10.79 9.93 80.16
C ARG A 146 11.09 10.11 78.68
N LEU A 147 11.73 11.23 78.30
CA LEU A 147 12.11 11.49 76.92
C LEU A 147 13.08 10.40 76.40
N HIS A 148 14.12 10.06 77.17
CA HIS A 148 15.09 9.04 76.78
C HIS A 148 14.49 7.63 76.76
N ALA A 149 13.64 7.30 77.73
CA ALA A 149 12.94 6.02 77.76
C ALA A 149 12.00 5.86 76.56
N GLU A 150 11.28 6.91 76.17
CA GLU A 150 10.41 6.89 75.00
C GLU A 150 11.20 6.75 73.69
N ALA A 151 12.28 7.52 73.53
CA ALA A 151 13.14 7.45 72.36
C ALA A 151 13.76 6.07 72.18
N LEU A 152 14.35 5.49 73.23
CA LEU A 152 14.94 4.14 73.17
C LEU A 152 13.90 3.08 72.82
N ARG A 153 12.72 3.11 73.43
CA ARG A 153 11.65 2.16 73.08
C ARG A 153 11.25 2.26 71.61
N LYS A 154 11.21 3.47 71.06
CA LYS A 154 10.91 3.69 69.63
C LYS A 154 12.02 3.17 68.74
N PHE A 155 13.28 3.43 69.08
CA PHE A 155 14.43 2.89 68.35
C PHE A 155 14.49 1.36 68.40
N GLN A 156 14.32 0.75 69.56
CA GLN A 156 14.32 -0.71 69.71
C GLN A 156 13.17 -1.36 68.94
N ASN A 157 11.96 -0.79 68.99
CA ASN A 157 10.85 -1.27 68.19
C ASN A 157 11.10 -1.09 66.69
N ALA A 158 11.72 0.01 66.27
CA ALA A 158 12.13 0.20 64.89
C ALA A 158 13.19 -0.82 64.46
N ASP A 159 14.18 -1.14 65.28
CA ASP A 159 15.19 -2.16 65.00
C ASP A 159 14.56 -3.58 64.94
N ASP A 160 13.61 -3.88 65.83
CA ASP A 160 12.84 -5.14 65.81
C ASP A 160 11.97 -5.28 64.55
N ILE A 161 11.49 -4.17 64.00
CA ILE A 161 10.77 -4.13 62.72
C ILE A 161 11.80 -4.26 61.59
N LEU A 162 12.81 -3.39 61.50
CA LEU A 162 13.81 -3.36 60.45
C LEU A 162 14.56 -4.69 60.29
N SER A 163 14.91 -5.38 61.38
CA SER A 163 15.52 -6.71 61.35
C SER A 163 14.64 -7.78 60.68
N LYS A 164 13.32 -7.59 60.65
CA LYS A 164 12.38 -8.43 59.91
C LYS A 164 12.20 -8.00 58.46
N PHE A 165 12.55 -6.76 58.12
CA PHE A 165 12.25 -6.15 56.82
C PHE A 165 13.47 -5.65 56.02
N SER A 166 14.70 -6.06 56.39
CA SER A 166 15.99 -5.47 56.00
C SER A 166 16.37 -5.50 54.50
N SER A 167 15.49 -5.93 53.60
CA SER A 167 15.77 -6.07 52.16
C SER A 167 15.09 -5.02 51.27
N ASN A 168 14.25 -4.13 51.81
CA ASN A 168 13.58 -3.09 51.03
C ASN A 168 14.39 -1.77 51.05
N LEU A 169 14.56 -1.13 49.90
CA LEU A 169 15.25 0.17 49.75
C LEU A 169 14.66 1.25 50.68
N GLU A 170 13.34 1.29 50.82
CA GLU A 170 12.65 2.23 51.71
C GLU A 170 13.01 1.99 53.18
N THR A 171 13.07 0.72 53.61
CA THR A 171 13.49 0.36 54.97
C THR A 171 14.96 0.67 55.23
N ALA A 172 15.84 0.53 54.23
CA ALA A 172 17.25 0.89 54.34
C ALA A 172 17.45 2.42 54.47
N ILE A 173 16.63 3.22 53.79
CA ILE A 173 16.62 4.69 53.94
C ILE A 173 16.19 5.06 55.37
N LEU A 174 15.11 4.46 55.87
CA LEU A 174 14.61 4.70 57.23
C LEU A 174 15.63 4.25 58.30
N GLU A 175 16.28 3.10 58.12
CA GLU A 175 17.36 2.62 59.00
C GLU A 175 18.49 3.65 59.10
N ASN A 176 18.96 4.16 57.95
CA ASN A 176 20.02 5.18 57.95
C ASN A 176 19.56 6.48 58.62
N GLN A 177 18.32 6.93 58.40
CA GLN A 177 17.76 8.12 59.04
C GLN A 177 17.61 7.94 60.57
N LEU A 178 17.16 6.77 61.02
CA LEU A 178 17.07 6.43 62.44
C LEU A 178 18.45 6.35 63.10
N ARG A 179 19.47 5.83 62.39
CA ARG A 179 20.85 5.82 62.86
C ARG A 179 21.39 7.25 63.05
N ILE A 180 21.12 8.15 62.11
CA ILE A 180 21.49 9.57 62.23
C ILE A 180 20.83 10.20 63.45
N GLN A 181 19.53 9.94 63.67
CA GLN A 181 18.82 10.45 64.84
C GLN A 181 19.32 9.86 66.15
N ARG A 182 19.70 8.57 66.17
CA ARG A 182 20.34 7.94 67.32
C ARG A 182 21.67 8.62 67.65
N ALA A 183 22.51 8.86 66.65
CA ALA A 183 23.77 9.60 66.84
C ALA A 183 23.55 11.04 67.36
N ALA A 184 22.53 11.74 66.85
CA ALA A 184 22.17 13.08 67.32
C ALA A 184 21.73 13.10 68.80
N MET A 185 21.00 12.06 69.25
CA MET A 185 20.65 11.86 70.66
C MET A 185 21.89 11.69 71.55
N LEU A 186 22.94 11.02 71.08
CA LEU A 186 24.17 10.82 71.86
C LEU A 186 24.99 12.11 72.02
N GLN A 187 24.86 13.05 71.08
CA GLN A 187 25.67 14.27 71.04
C GLN A 187 25.00 15.49 71.70
N SER A 188 23.68 15.49 71.87
CA SER A 188 22.90 16.65 72.33
C SER A 188 21.79 16.26 73.32
N GLN A 189 21.31 17.20 74.14
CA GLN A 189 20.16 16.94 75.01
C GLN A 189 18.91 16.67 74.17
N LEU A 190 18.29 15.51 74.35
CA LEU A 190 17.09 15.10 73.63
C LEU A 190 15.92 16.05 73.94
N SER A 191 15.38 16.69 72.90
CA SER A 191 14.23 17.59 72.99
C SER A 191 12.92 16.90 72.60
N ALA A 192 11.79 17.53 72.94
CA ALA A 192 10.47 17.07 72.50
C ALA A 192 10.34 17.02 70.96
N ASP A 193 10.95 17.97 70.25
CA ASP A 193 10.99 17.98 68.78
C ASP A 193 11.82 16.82 68.22
N GLY A 194 12.93 16.47 68.87
CA GLY A 194 13.72 15.29 68.53
C GLY A 194 12.92 14.00 68.63
N ILE A 195 12.10 13.85 69.68
CA ILE A 195 11.20 12.69 69.81
C ILE A 195 10.14 12.67 68.71
N ASN A 196 9.57 13.81 68.33
CA ASN A 196 8.60 13.87 67.23
C ASN A 196 9.24 13.46 65.90
N GLN A 197 10.51 13.80 65.66
CA GLN A 197 11.25 13.32 64.49
C GLN A 197 11.43 11.79 64.53
N ILE A 198 11.83 11.23 65.68
CA ILE A 198 11.94 9.76 65.86
C ILE A 198 10.58 9.08 65.58
N LYS A 199 9.48 9.62 66.14
CA LYS A 199 8.12 9.11 65.89
C LYS A 199 7.74 9.14 64.42
N THR A 200 8.07 10.23 63.73
CA THR A 200 7.78 10.40 62.30
C THR A 200 8.54 9.37 61.45
N LEU A 201 9.80 9.10 61.80
CA LEU A 201 10.60 8.06 61.12
C LEU A 201 10.11 6.64 61.45
N CYS A 202 9.59 6.40 62.64
CA CYS A 202 9.06 5.09 63.04
C CYS A 202 7.66 4.80 62.47
N ALA A 203 6.86 5.82 62.15
CA ALA A 203 5.47 5.64 61.72
C ALA A 203 5.30 4.75 60.47
N PRO A 204 6.10 4.91 59.39
CA PRO A 204 6.03 4.01 58.23
C PRO A 204 6.38 2.56 58.59
N LEU A 205 7.34 2.35 59.49
CA LEU A 205 7.72 1.00 59.96
C LEU A 205 6.59 0.34 60.75
N GLU A 206 5.91 1.09 61.61
CA GLU A 206 4.74 0.61 62.34
C GLU A 206 3.58 0.25 61.40
N GLU A 207 3.35 1.04 60.34
CA GLU A 207 2.33 0.76 59.32
C GLU A 207 2.63 -0.52 58.54
N LEU A 208 3.89 -0.69 58.10
CA LEU A 208 4.35 -1.92 57.44
C LEU A 208 4.13 -3.17 58.32
N SER A 209 4.42 -3.06 59.61
CA SER A 209 4.25 -4.19 60.56
C SER A 209 2.78 -4.62 60.74
N LYS A 210 1.84 -3.69 60.54
CA LYS A 210 0.39 -3.91 60.74
C LYS A 210 -0.33 -4.34 59.46
N ARG A 211 0.35 -4.39 58.31
CA ARG A 211 -0.27 -4.76 57.03
C ARG A 211 -0.85 -6.18 57.12
N PRO A 212 -2.15 -6.38 56.78
CA PRO A 212 -2.76 -7.70 56.76
C PRO A 212 -2.24 -8.50 55.57
N GLU A 213 -2.21 -9.83 55.74
CA GLU A 213 -1.86 -10.76 54.68
C GLU A 213 -2.83 -10.60 53.49
N PRO A 214 -2.32 -10.44 52.24
CA PRO A 214 -3.16 -10.36 51.06
C PRO A 214 -3.99 -11.64 50.89
N PRO A 215 -5.30 -11.55 50.59
CA PRO A 215 -6.15 -12.73 50.36
C PRO A 215 -5.65 -13.62 49.22
N GLU A 216 -4.92 -13.05 48.26
CA GLU A 216 -4.34 -13.73 47.10
C GLU A 216 -3.34 -14.83 47.52
N ILE A 217 -2.66 -14.71 48.66
CA ILE A 217 -1.76 -15.76 49.18
C ILE A 217 -2.54 -17.03 49.52
N ARG A 218 -3.73 -16.88 50.13
CA ARG A 218 -4.60 -18.04 50.42
C ARG A 218 -5.15 -18.66 49.15
N MET A 219 -5.62 -17.84 48.21
CA MET A 219 -6.11 -18.32 46.91
C MET A 219 -5.03 -19.09 46.14
N MET A 220 -3.80 -18.60 46.19
CA MET A 220 -2.64 -19.26 45.56
C MET A 220 -2.40 -20.66 46.13
N SER A 221 -2.52 -20.83 47.45
CA SER A 221 -2.36 -22.15 48.07
C SER A 221 -3.38 -23.17 47.56
N GLU A 222 -4.63 -22.74 47.34
CA GLU A 222 -5.69 -23.56 46.77
C GLU A 222 -5.44 -23.86 45.29
N THR A 223 -5.02 -22.86 44.51
CA THR A 223 -4.70 -23.01 43.09
C THR A 223 -3.52 -23.95 42.87
N LEU A 224 -2.44 -23.83 43.64
CA LEU A 224 -1.30 -24.76 43.60
C LEU A 224 -1.69 -26.17 44.03
N ALA A 225 -2.56 -26.31 45.05
CA ALA A 225 -3.07 -27.62 45.44
C ALA A 225 -3.87 -28.28 44.30
N GLU A 226 -4.68 -27.53 43.57
CA GLU A 226 -5.42 -28.04 42.42
C GLU A 226 -4.50 -28.35 41.23
N ILE A 227 -3.49 -27.52 40.95
CA ILE A 227 -2.45 -27.81 39.94
C ILE A 227 -1.76 -29.14 40.25
N ARG A 228 -1.33 -29.35 41.50
CA ARG A 228 -0.70 -30.62 41.91
C ARG A 228 -1.62 -31.82 41.74
N ARG A 229 -2.92 -31.66 42.01
CA ARG A 229 -3.90 -32.73 41.78
C ARG A 229 -4.00 -33.07 40.30
N TRP A 230 -4.02 -32.06 39.42
CA TRP A 230 -3.97 -32.27 37.97
C TRP A 230 -2.65 -32.92 37.53
N THR A 231 -1.50 -32.43 38.00
CA THR A 231 -0.18 -32.99 37.72
C THR A 231 -0.11 -34.47 38.10
N ARG A 232 -0.64 -34.84 39.28
CA ARG A 232 -0.76 -36.24 39.71
C ARG A 232 -1.73 -37.05 38.86
N ALA A 233 -2.87 -36.47 38.48
CA ALA A 233 -3.86 -37.15 37.64
C ALA A 233 -3.30 -37.53 36.26
N PHE A 234 -2.37 -36.74 35.73
CA PHE A 234 -1.68 -37.00 34.47
C PHE A 234 -0.37 -37.81 34.62
N GLU A 235 0.10 -38.06 35.85
CA GLU A 235 1.41 -38.69 36.13
C GLU A 235 2.60 -37.95 35.44
N LEU A 236 2.48 -36.64 35.21
CA LEU A 236 3.48 -35.83 34.53
C LEU A 236 4.41 -35.14 35.53
N PRO A 237 5.75 -35.21 35.39
CA PRO A 237 6.64 -34.35 36.14
C PRO A 237 6.55 -32.91 35.62
N SER A 238 6.09 -31.96 36.45
CA SER A 238 5.98 -30.55 36.07
C SER A 238 7.02 -29.70 36.80
N LYS A 239 8.09 -29.33 36.09
CA LYS A 239 9.08 -28.36 36.59
C LYS A 239 8.45 -26.99 36.89
N GLU A 240 7.40 -26.63 36.17
CA GLU A 240 6.66 -25.38 36.32
C GLU A 240 5.91 -25.31 37.65
N ASP A 241 5.27 -26.41 38.07
CA ASP A 241 4.61 -26.54 39.40
C ASP A 241 5.65 -26.39 40.52
N GLU A 242 6.79 -27.09 40.43
CA GLU A 242 7.87 -26.96 41.41
C GLU A 242 8.44 -25.53 41.49
N GLN A 243 8.58 -24.85 40.35
CA GLN A 243 9.07 -23.48 40.30
C GLN A 243 8.06 -22.51 40.94
N LEU A 244 6.77 -22.66 40.63
CA LEU A 244 5.72 -21.83 41.23
C LEU A 244 5.58 -22.09 42.74
N ASP A 245 5.66 -23.34 43.19
CA ASP A 245 5.65 -23.66 44.62
C ASP A 245 6.87 -23.07 45.34
N ARG A 246 8.07 -23.12 44.75
CA ARG A 246 9.26 -22.49 45.35
C ARG A 246 9.09 -20.97 45.46
N ARG A 247 8.62 -20.32 44.39
CA ARG A 247 8.35 -18.87 44.39
C ARG A 247 7.25 -18.52 45.42
N PHE A 248 6.20 -19.32 45.51
CA PHE A 248 5.13 -19.13 46.48
C PHE A 248 5.59 -19.31 47.92
N ARG A 249 6.40 -20.32 48.24
CA ARG A 249 6.95 -20.50 49.60
C ARG A 249 7.87 -19.36 50.02
N GLN A 250 8.64 -18.81 49.07
CA GLN A 250 9.44 -17.61 49.33
C GLN A 250 8.51 -16.43 49.66
N LEU A 251 7.52 -16.19 48.80
CA LEU A 251 6.51 -15.14 48.97
C LEU A 251 5.72 -15.29 50.29
N GLU A 252 5.30 -16.49 50.68
CA GLU A 252 4.57 -16.75 51.93
C GLU A 252 5.36 -16.27 53.16
N THR A 253 6.70 -16.37 53.09
CA THR A 253 7.60 -15.91 54.15
C THR A 253 7.95 -14.41 54.08
N ASP A 254 7.99 -13.82 52.88
CA ASP A 254 8.54 -12.47 52.67
C ASP A 254 7.59 -11.48 51.96
N TRP A 255 6.29 -11.79 51.81
CA TRP A 255 5.34 -10.99 51.02
C TRP A 255 5.26 -9.51 51.39
N ARG A 256 5.50 -9.16 52.66
CA ARG A 256 5.52 -7.76 53.13
C ARG A 256 6.67 -6.95 52.51
N LEU A 257 7.66 -7.63 51.96
CA LEU A 257 8.88 -7.10 51.33
C LEU A 257 8.80 -7.05 49.81
N ARG A 258 7.76 -7.64 49.22
CA ARG A 258 7.61 -7.77 47.77
C ARG A 258 6.72 -6.69 47.21
N ASP A 259 7.01 -6.32 45.97
CA ASP A 259 6.12 -5.45 45.21
C ASP A 259 4.77 -6.13 45.00
N VAL A 260 3.70 -5.32 45.02
CA VAL A 260 2.33 -5.80 44.81
C VAL A 260 2.18 -6.50 43.44
N SER A 261 3.00 -6.11 42.45
CA SER A 261 3.04 -6.74 41.14
C SER A 261 3.58 -8.17 41.17
N GLU A 262 4.57 -8.50 42.03
CA GLU A 262 5.13 -9.86 42.07
C GLU A 262 4.08 -10.90 42.50
N LEU A 263 3.19 -10.52 43.42
CA LEU A 263 2.06 -11.34 43.85
C LEU A 263 1.03 -11.51 42.72
N ALA A 264 0.68 -10.43 42.03
CA ALA A 264 -0.26 -10.46 40.91
C ALA A 264 0.27 -11.31 39.75
N ASP A 265 1.55 -11.19 39.42
CA ASP A 265 2.22 -11.97 38.38
C ASP A 265 2.26 -13.46 38.75
N LEU A 266 2.58 -13.79 40.01
CA LEU A 266 2.56 -15.17 40.47
C LEU A 266 1.15 -15.76 40.37
N CYS A 267 0.11 -15.01 40.78
CA CYS A 267 -1.30 -15.39 40.65
C CYS A 267 -1.70 -15.65 39.18
N ALA A 268 -1.28 -14.77 38.27
CA ALA A 268 -1.52 -14.94 36.85
C ALA A 268 -0.83 -16.20 36.30
N ASP A 269 0.44 -16.43 36.65
CA ASP A 269 1.20 -17.62 36.24
C ASP A 269 0.51 -18.91 36.73
N ALA A 270 0.06 -18.92 37.99
CA ALA A 270 -0.62 -20.07 38.58
C ALA A 270 -1.98 -20.36 37.95
N GLU A 271 -2.83 -19.34 37.75
CA GLU A 271 -4.12 -19.55 37.06
C GLU A 271 -3.95 -19.94 35.59
N ALA A 272 -2.92 -19.42 34.91
CA ALA A 272 -2.57 -19.84 33.55
C ALA A 272 -2.16 -21.33 33.53
N LEU A 273 -1.31 -21.76 34.47
CA LEU A 273 -0.91 -23.16 34.57
C LEU A 273 -2.10 -24.07 34.89
N LYS A 274 -2.95 -23.68 35.84
CA LYS A 274 -4.19 -24.42 36.18
C LYS A 274 -5.11 -24.57 34.96
N THR A 275 -5.35 -23.47 34.23
CA THR A 275 -6.17 -23.48 33.03
C THR A 275 -5.57 -24.37 31.94
N SER A 276 -4.25 -24.31 31.74
CA SER A 276 -3.52 -25.18 30.81
C SER A 276 -3.69 -26.66 31.16
N ARG A 277 -3.63 -27.02 32.45
CA ARG A 277 -3.85 -28.40 32.93
C ARG A 277 -5.30 -28.87 32.71
N ILE A 278 -6.28 -28.01 32.98
CA ILE A 278 -7.70 -28.31 32.69
C ILE A 278 -7.92 -28.54 31.19
N GLN A 279 -7.37 -27.66 30.35
CA GLN A 279 -7.45 -27.78 28.89
C GLN A 279 -6.80 -29.07 28.39
N TYR A 280 -5.64 -29.44 28.95
CA TYR A 280 -5.00 -30.71 28.64
C TYR A 280 -5.93 -31.90 28.96
N GLY A 281 -6.60 -31.89 30.12
CA GLY A 281 -7.59 -32.90 30.50
C GLY A 281 -8.78 -32.97 29.53
N HIS A 282 -9.29 -31.83 29.04
CA HIS A 282 -10.32 -31.79 28.01
C HIS A 282 -9.85 -32.34 26.67
N ASN A 283 -8.63 -32.01 26.25
CA ASN A 283 -8.04 -32.50 25.00
C ASN A 283 -7.84 -34.01 25.06
N GLU A 284 -7.32 -34.52 26.17
CA GLU A 284 -7.15 -35.96 26.38
C GLU A 284 -8.49 -36.70 26.36
N ARG A 285 -9.52 -36.15 27.05
CA ARG A 285 -10.89 -36.66 26.99
C ARG A 285 -11.40 -36.72 25.56
N THR A 286 -11.26 -35.64 24.82
CA THR A 286 -11.76 -35.54 23.44
C THR A 286 -11.07 -36.57 22.56
N ALA A 287 -9.73 -36.66 22.61
CA ALA A 287 -8.97 -37.64 21.85
C ALA A 287 -9.37 -39.09 22.19
N LYS A 288 -9.57 -39.41 23.47
CA LYS A 288 -10.00 -40.73 23.93
C LYS A 288 -11.44 -41.05 23.53
N LEU A 289 -12.36 -40.09 23.62
CA LEU A 289 -13.75 -40.24 23.16
C LEU A 289 -13.83 -40.46 21.65
N THR A 290 -13.08 -39.70 20.85
CA THR A 290 -13.02 -39.89 19.40
C THR A 290 -12.47 -41.28 19.07
N LYS A 291 -11.35 -41.68 19.68
CA LYS A 291 -10.79 -43.03 19.48
C LYS A 291 -11.79 -44.14 19.80
N LEU A 292 -12.55 -44.01 20.89
CA LEU A 292 -13.56 -44.98 21.30
C LEU A 292 -14.80 -44.95 20.39
N GLN A 293 -15.24 -43.76 19.95
CA GLN A 293 -16.34 -43.60 18.99
C GLN A 293 -16.00 -44.23 17.64
N ASP A 294 -14.80 -44.01 17.12
CA ASP A 294 -14.35 -44.59 15.86
C ASP A 294 -14.30 -46.11 15.97
N ALA A 295 -13.71 -46.63 17.06
CA ALA A 295 -13.63 -48.07 17.30
C ALA A 295 -15.02 -48.72 17.47
N LEU A 296 -15.96 -48.03 18.12
CA LEU A 296 -17.37 -48.46 18.20
C LEU A 296 -18.03 -48.49 16.82
N THR A 297 -17.77 -47.48 15.99
CA THR A 297 -18.31 -47.42 14.62
C THR A 297 -17.77 -48.58 13.77
N ASP A 298 -16.47 -48.89 13.92
CA ASP A 298 -15.84 -50.05 13.26
C ASP A 298 -16.47 -51.37 13.69
N LEU A 299 -16.67 -51.55 15.00
CA LEU A 299 -17.33 -52.72 15.59
C LEU A 299 -18.78 -52.86 15.11
N MET A 300 -19.54 -51.75 15.07
CA MET A 300 -20.94 -51.74 14.60
C MET A 300 -21.06 -52.12 13.12
N MET A 301 -20.12 -51.67 12.28
CA MET A 301 -20.10 -52.05 10.86
C MET A 301 -19.80 -53.54 10.64
N ALA A 302 -18.95 -54.14 11.48
CA ALA A 302 -18.59 -55.55 11.34
C ALA A 302 -19.62 -56.50 11.97
N CYS A 303 -20.20 -56.11 13.10
CA CYS A 303 -20.95 -57.02 13.98
C CYS A 303 -22.41 -56.59 14.23
N GLY A 304 -22.84 -55.45 13.67
CA GLY A 304 -24.16 -54.87 13.91
C GLY A 304 -24.24 -53.97 15.16
N PRO A 305 -25.41 -53.37 15.45
CA PRO A 305 -25.60 -52.39 16.52
C PRO A 305 -25.13 -52.88 17.90
N GLN A 306 -24.52 -52.00 18.70
CA GLN A 306 -23.93 -52.33 20.01
C GLN A 306 -24.51 -51.42 21.11
N PRO A 307 -25.77 -51.63 21.53
CA PRO A 307 -26.51 -50.68 22.37
C PRO A 307 -25.85 -50.43 23.73
N GLU A 308 -25.20 -51.44 24.32
CA GLU A 308 -24.49 -51.33 25.60
C GLU A 308 -23.26 -50.42 25.47
N SER A 309 -22.44 -50.62 24.42
CA SER A 309 -21.27 -49.77 24.15
C SER A 309 -21.65 -48.34 23.73
N GLU A 310 -22.76 -48.18 23.00
CA GLU A 310 -23.33 -46.88 22.65
C GLU A 310 -23.80 -46.11 23.91
N SER A 311 -24.44 -46.80 24.86
CA SER A 311 -24.84 -46.21 26.15
C SER A 311 -23.62 -45.79 26.96
N SER A 312 -22.63 -46.67 27.14
CA SER A 312 -21.39 -46.36 27.88
C SER A 312 -20.65 -45.17 27.26
N LEU A 313 -20.58 -45.06 25.93
CA LEU A 313 -19.98 -43.90 25.27
C LEU A 313 -20.78 -42.61 25.48
N LYS A 314 -22.12 -42.68 25.48
CA LYS A 314 -22.99 -41.54 25.76
C LYS A 314 -22.84 -41.06 27.21
N GLU A 315 -22.72 -41.98 28.16
CA GLU A 315 -22.44 -41.67 29.56
C GLU A 315 -21.08 -40.98 29.73
N LEU A 316 -20.03 -41.49 29.08
CA LEU A 316 -18.70 -40.85 29.09
C LEU A 316 -18.70 -39.44 28.48
N LYS A 317 -19.55 -39.19 27.48
CA LYS A 317 -19.75 -37.84 26.89
C LYS A 317 -20.49 -36.88 27.83
N ASN A 318 -21.28 -37.38 28.77
CA ASN A 318 -22.04 -36.55 29.70
C ASN A 318 -21.26 -36.19 30.98
N LEU A 319 -20.26 -37.00 31.34
CA LEU A 319 -19.37 -36.71 32.47
C LEU A 319 -18.45 -35.52 32.18
N ARG A 320 -18.41 -34.55 33.12
CA ARG A 320 -17.58 -33.34 33.06
C ARG A 320 -16.18 -33.59 33.61
N VAL A 321 -15.24 -32.71 33.26
CA VAL A 321 -13.81 -32.82 33.59
C VAL A 321 -13.27 -31.48 34.07
N ASP A 322 -14.05 -30.79 34.91
CA ASP A 322 -13.74 -29.42 35.32
C ASP A 322 -12.74 -29.39 36.50
N ARG A 323 -12.57 -30.51 37.20
CA ARG A 323 -11.63 -30.71 38.32
C ARG A 323 -10.80 -31.97 38.14
N ALA A 324 -9.65 -32.02 38.79
CA ALA A 324 -8.75 -33.19 38.68
C ALA A 324 -9.42 -34.50 39.15
N ARG A 325 -10.27 -34.43 40.18
CA ARG A 325 -11.04 -35.60 40.67
C ARG A 325 -12.06 -36.09 39.65
N ASP A 326 -12.71 -35.17 38.94
CA ASP A 326 -13.69 -35.50 37.91
C ASP A 326 -12.97 -36.16 36.72
N HIS A 327 -11.78 -35.69 36.37
CA HIS A 327 -10.93 -36.32 35.37
C HIS A 327 -10.53 -37.75 35.74
N LEU A 328 -10.09 -38.00 36.97
CA LEU A 328 -9.76 -39.35 37.44
C LEU A 328 -10.97 -40.29 37.38
N THR A 329 -12.14 -39.80 37.84
CA THR A 329 -13.40 -40.56 37.76
C THR A 329 -13.77 -40.86 36.31
N TRP A 330 -13.59 -39.88 35.41
CA TRP A 330 -13.81 -40.04 33.98
C TRP A 330 -12.84 -41.05 33.35
N LEU A 331 -11.56 -41.03 33.74
CA LEU A 331 -10.55 -42.00 33.29
C LEU A 331 -10.85 -43.43 33.74
N GLU A 332 -11.35 -43.61 34.97
CA GLU A 332 -11.79 -44.92 35.47
C GLU A 332 -12.98 -45.44 34.67
N ALA A 333 -14.01 -44.60 34.48
CA ALA A 333 -15.15 -44.94 33.63
C ALA A 333 -14.71 -45.28 32.19
N PHE A 334 -13.77 -44.52 31.62
CA PHE A 334 -13.20 -44.79 30.30
C PHE A 334 -12.46 -46.13 30.27
N LYS A 335 -11.67 -46.47 31.30
CA LYS A 335 -10.99 -47.76 31.41
C LYS A 335 -12.00 -48.92 31.46
N THR A 336 -13.10 -48.77 32.18
CA THR A 336 -14.18 -49.76 32.26
C THR A 336 -14.85 -49.93 30.89
N ALA A 337 -15.31 -48.85 30.27
CA ALA A 337 -15.91 -48.89 28.93
C ALA A 337 -14.96 -49.46 27.88
N LYS A 338 -13.66 -49.15 27.96
CA LYS A 338 -12.64 -49.72 27.07
C LYS A 338 -12.47 -51.24 27.28
N LYS A 339 -12.53 -51.72 28.52
CA LYS A 339 -12.47 -53.16 28.82
C LYS A 339 -13.69 -53.90 28.29
N GLU A 340 -14.88 -53.35 28.51
CA GLU A 340 -16.14 -53.86 27.96
C GLU A 340 -16.08 -53.92 26.43
N PHE A 341 -15.68 -52.81 25.80
CA PHE A 341 -15.49 -52.73 24.36
C PHE A 341 -14.52 -53.81 23.84
N ASN A 342 -13.35 -53.96 24.48
CA ASN A 342 -12.38 -54.99 24.09
C ASN A 342 -12.93 -56.42 24.30
N ALA A 343 -13.73 -56.67 25.33
CA ALA A 343 -14.35 -57.97 25.55
C ALA A 343 -15.37 -58.30 24.46
N ILE A 344 -16.16 -57.30 24.03
CA ILE A 344 -17.09 -57.44 22.91
C ILE A 344 -16.29 -57.69 21.62
N ALA A 345 -15.26 -56.89 21.34
CA ALA A 345 -14.41 -57.06 20.15
C ALA A 345 -13.77 -58.47 20.10
N ASN A 346 -13.29 -58.99 21.23
CA ASN A 346 -12.76 -60.35 21.32
C ASN A 346 -13.83 -61.42 21.03
N THR A 347 -15.07 -61.19 21.46
CA THR A 347 -16.18 -62.12 21.18
C THR A 347 -16.49 -62.19 19.68
N TYR A 348 -16.25 -61.11 18.95
CA TYR A 348 -16.47 -60.99 17.50
C TYR A 348 -15.18 -61.01 16.68
N GLU A 349 -14.07 -61.54 17.20
CA GLU A 349 -12.76 -61.54 16.53
C GLU A 349 -12.84 -62.08 15.09
N LEU A 350 -13.51 -63.23 14.89
CA LEU A 350 -13.70 -63.83 13.57
C LEU A 350 -14.49 -62.93 12.60
N ALA A 351 -15.51 -62.21 13.09
CA ALA A 351 -16.30 -61.31 12.24
C ALA A 351 -15.50 -60.07 11.82
N LEU A 352 -14.67 -59.56 12.74
CA LEU A 352 -13.75 -58.45 12.46
C LEU A 352 -12.65 -58.88 11.46
N ASP A 353 -12.11 -60.09 11.60
CA ASP A 353 -11.08 -60.65 10.70
C ASP A 353 -11.63 -60.81 9.28
N ASN A 354 -12.81 -61.43 9.13
CA ASN A 354 -13.50 -61.54 7.85
C ASN A 354 -13.76 -60.16 7.20
N ARG A 355 -14.10 -59.14 8.01
CA ARG A 355 -14.30 -57.79 7.50
C ARG A 355 -12.99 -57.16 7.05
N LEU A 356 -11.88 -57.40 7.75
CA LEU A 356 -10.56 -56.93 7.36
C LEU A 356 -10.14 -57.54 6.03
N ASP A 357 -10.28 -58.86 5.88
CA ASP A 357 -10.01 -59.57 4.63
C ASP A 357 -10.82 -59.00 3.46
N THR A 358 -12.11 -58.69 3.71
CA THR A 358 -12.97 -58.06 2.70
C THR A 358 -12.42 -56.69 2.29
N LEU A 359 -12.07 -55.82 3.23
CA LEU A 359 -11.52 -54.49 2.93
C LEU A 359 -10.14 -54.57 2.25
N CYS A 360 -9.28 -55.50 2.66
CA CYS A 360 -7.99 -55.74 2.03
C CYS A 360 -8.14 -56.26 0.60
N SER A 361 -9.14 -57.12 0.34
CA SER A 361 -9.48 -57.56 -1.01
C SER A 361 -10.03 -56.42 -1.87
N GLU A 362 -10.92 -55.57 -1.32
CA GLU A 362 -11.42 -54.36 -2.00
C GLU A 362 -10.27 -53.40 -2.32
N TRP A 363 -9.32 -53.21 -1.39
CA TRP A 363 -8.14 -52.38 -1.58
C TRP A 363 -7.24 -52.97 -2.67
N GLY A 364 -6.87 -54.25 -2.56
CA GLY A 364 -6.00 -54.92 -3.53
C GLY A 364 -6.58 -54.93 -4.95
N THR A 365 -7.87 -55.22 -5.10
CA THR A 365 -8.55 -55.19 -6.41
C THR A 365 -8.60 -53.76 -6.97
N GLY A 366 -8.92 -52.77 -6.14
CA GLY A 366 -8.96 -51.37 -6.57
C GLY A 366 -7.57 -50.81 -6.92
N LEU A 367 -6.52 -51.22 -6.21
CA LEU A 367 -5.14 -50.82 -6.46
C LEU A 367 -4.60 -51.46 -7.74
N ALA A 368 -4.85 -52.76 -7.94
CA ALA A 368 -4.53 -53.44 -9.20
C ALA A 368 -5.23 -52.78 -10.41
N SER A 369 -6.50 -52.37 -10.24
CA SER A 369 -7.23 -51.63 -11.27
C SER A 369 -6.63 -50.25 -11.56
N LEU A 370 -6.12 -49.54 -10.54
CA LEU A 370 -5.47 -48.23 -10.71
C LEU A 370 -4.11 -48.38 -11.40
N GLN A 371 -3.31 -49.37 -11.00
CA GLN A 371 -1.98 -49.64 -11.58
C GLN A 371 -2.04 -50.20 -13.01
N ALA A 372 -3.17 -50.78 -13.42
CA ALA A 372 -3.40 -51.20 -14.80
C ALA A 372 -3.62 -50.02 -15.76
N GLN A 373 -3.79 -48.80 -15.23
CA GLN A 373 -3.96 -47.57 -16.01
C GLN A 373 -2.63 -46.80 -16.13
N PRO A 374 -2.46 -45.98 -17.17
CA PRO A 374 -1.35 -45.02 -17.23
C PRO A 374 -1.54 -43.95 -16.15
N LEU A 375 -0.54 -43.83 -15.26
CA LEU A 375 -0.52 -42.91 -14.13
C LEU A 375 0.66 -41.95 -14.26
N ALA A 376 0.50 -40.73 -13.75
CA ALA A 376 1.64 -39.83 -13.51
C ALA A 376 2.61 -40.45 -12.50
N GLN A 377 3.90 -40.11 -12.59
CA GLN A 377 4.94 -40.67 -11.73
C GLN A 377 4.64 -40.44 -10.23
N SER A 378 4.08 -39.28 -9.90
CA SER A 378 3.69 -38.94 -8.52
C SER A 378 2.59 -39.86 -7.97
N LEU A 379 1.56 -40.15 -8.77
CA LEU A 379 0.47 -41.05 -8.40
C LEU A 379 0.94 -42.51 -8.33
N ARG A 380 1.89 -42.90 -9.19
CA ARG A 380 2.50 -44.22 -9.16
C ARG A 380 3.23 -44.50 -7.86
N LEU A 381 4.04 -43.55 -7.37
CA LEU A 381 4.74 -43.65 -6.09
C LEU A 381 3.76 -43.74 -4.90
N GLN A 382 2.65 -42.99 -4.97
CA GLN A 382 1.59 -43.05 -3.95
C GLN A 382 0.87 -44.40 -3.96
N ALA A 383 0.57 -44.95 -5.15
CA ALA A 383 0.02 -46.29 -5.29
C ALA A 383 0.98 -47.38 -4.78
N GLU A 384 2.28 -47.27 -5.05
CA GLU A 384 3.31 -48.17 -4.49
C GLU A 384 3.36 -48.09 -2.95
N THR A 385 3.23 -46.89 -2.38
CA THR A 385 3.18 -46.70 -0.93
C THR A 385 1.92 -47.35 -0.33
N LEU A 386 0.77 -47.20 -0.99
CA LEU A 386 -0.45 -47.90 -0.59
C LEU A 386 -0.31 -49.43 -0.71
N GLN A 387 0.39 -49.93 -1.73
CA GLN A 387 0.64 -51.37 -1.88
C GLN A 387 1.49 -51.89 -0.72
N GLN A 388 2.57 -51.19 -0.35
CA GLN A 388 3.41 -51.57 0.80
C GLN A 388 2.62 -51.59 2.11
N ARG A 389 1.69 -50.64 2.30
CA ARG A 389 0.80 -50.61 3.47
C ARG A 389 -0.18 -51.78 3.47
N LEU A 390 -0.78 -52.11 2.32
CA LEU A 390 -1.64 -53.27 2.16
C LEU A 390 -0.89 -54.57 2.45
N ASP A 391 0.33 -54.72 1.95
CA ASP A 391 1.18 -55.89 2.21
C ASP A 391 1.50 -56.03 3.70
N GLY A 392 1.73 -54.91 4.39
CA GLY A 392 1.91 -54.87 5.85
C GLY A 392 0.65 -55.19 6.66
N LEU A 393 -0.53 -55.22 6.04
CA LEU A 393 -1.77 -55.64 6.69
C LEU A 393 -1.94 -57.17 6.74
N ASN A 394 -1.30 -57.90 5.83
CA ASN A 394 -1.38 -59.35 5.71
C ASN A 394 -0.51 -60.07 6.77
N GLY A 395 -1.08 -60.32 7.96
CA GLY A 395 -0.46 -61.13 9.01
C GLY A 395 -1.42 -61.35 10.18
N HIS A 396 -1.29 -62.48 10.90
CA HIS A 396 -2.12 -62.76 12.07
C HIS A 396 -1.86 -61.74 13.18
N LYS A 397 -2.93 -61.05 13.60
CA LYS A 397 -2.89 -59.93 14.54
C LYS A 397 -3.80 -60.22 15.72
N ALA A 398 -3.36 -59.83 16.92
CA ALA A 398 -4.22 -59.87 18.11
C ALA A 398 -5.42 -58.92 17.92
N THR A 399 -6.53 -59.15 18.62
CA THR A 399 -7.79 -58.39 18.43
C THR A 399 -7.64 -56.87 18.46
N GLN A 400 -6.77 -56.33 19.31
CA GLN A 400 -6.51 -54.89 19.39
C GLN A 400 -5.78 -54.36 18.15
N ASP A 401 -4.89 -55.16 17.58
CA ASP A 401 -4.20 -54.87 16.32
C ASP A 401 -5.12 -55.05 15.11
N LEU A 402 -6.16 -55.87 15.25
CA LEU A 402 -7.16 -56.14 14.23
C LEU A 402 -8.09 -54.94 14.00
N LEU A 403 -8.58 -54.29 15.07
CA LEU A 403 -9.33 -53.03 14.95
C LEU A 403 -8.49 -51.89 14.37
N LEU A 404 -7.22 -51.80 14.74
CA LEU A 404 -6.29 -50.84 14.14
C LEU A 404 -6.07 -51.12 12.65
N SER A 405 -5.97 -52.39 12.28
CA SER A 405 -5.82 -52.82 10.88
C SER A 405 -7.07 -52.56 10.06
N LEU A 406 -8.26 -52.72 10.63
CA LEU A 406 -9.53 -52.35 9.98
C LEU A 406 -9.57 -50.87 9.65
N ARG A 407 -9.10 -50.03 10.57
CA ARG A 407 -9.01 -48.58 10.35
C ARG A 407 -8.01 -48.24 9.26
N GLU A 408 -6.82 -48.84 9.31
CA GLU A 408 -5.79 -48.66 8.29
C GLU A 408 -6.30 -49.09 6.91
N ALA A 409 -7.03 -50.21 6.82
CA ALA A 409 -7.64 -50.68 5.59
C ALA A 409 -8.71 -49.70 5.05
N LYS A 410 -9.58 -49.18 5.92
CA LYS A 410 -10.57 -48.16 5.53
C LYS A 410 -9.90 -46.87 5.05
N GLN A 411 -8.87 -46.41 5.76
CA GLN A 411 -8.12 -45.23 5.37
C GLN A 411 -7.41 -45.46 4.02
N GLY A 412 -6.80 -46.62 3.83
CA GLY A 412 -6.19 -47.04 2.57
C GLY A 412 -7.19 -47.03 1.40
N LEU A 413 -8.43 -47.48 1.61
CA LEU A 413 -9.50 -47.41 0.62
C LEU A 413 -9.91 -45.97 0.29
N VAL A 414 -10.03 -45.09 1.29
CA VAL A 414 -10.33 -43.66 1.06
C VAL A 414 -9.20 -42.98 0.28
N GLU A 415 -7.95 -43.26 0.64
CA GLU A 415 -6.79 -42.75 -0.09
C GLU A 415 -6.75 -43.29 -1.52
N LEU A 416 -7.04 -44.59 -1.73
CA LEU A 416 -7.15 -45.19 -3.05
C LEU A 416 -8.25 -44.55 -3.90
N ASP A 417 -9.43 -44.27 -3.34
CA ASP A 417 -10.51 -43.59 -4.06
C ASP A 417 -10.12 -42.16 -4.45
N ASN A 418 -9.36 -41.46 -3.61
CA ASN A 418 -8.81 -40.16 -3.95
C ASN A 418 -7.79 -40.26 -5.10
N LEU A 419 -6.89 -41.25 -5.08
CA LEU A 419 -5.95 -41.48 -6.18
C LEU A 419 -6.67 -41.81 -7.49
N LYS A 420 -7.73 -42.63 -7.44
CA LYS A 420 -8.55 -42.93 -8.63
C LYS A 420 -9.17 -41.66 -9.22
N ARG A 421 -9.79 -40.81 -8.39
CA ARG A 421 -10.36 -39.53 -8.86
C ARG A 421 -9.30 -38.62 -9.46
N GLN A 422 -8.09 -38.62 -8.90
CA GLN A 422 -7.00 -37.81 -9.41
C GLN A 422 -6.48 -38.35 -10.75
N ALA A 423 -6.32 -39.66 -10.88
CA ALA A 423 -5.96 -40.30 -12.14
C ALA A 423 -7.02 -40.08 -13.25
N ASP A 424 -8.31 -40.18 -12.90
CA ASP A 424 -9.41 -39.88 -13.82
C ASP A 424 -9.38 -38.41 -14.27
N ALA A 425 -9.13 -37.48 -13.34
CA ALA A 425 -9.02 -36.05 -13.65
C ALA A 425 -7.83 -35.74 -14.57
N ASP A 426 -6.66 -36.35 -14.32
CA ASP A 426 -5.48 -36.15 -15.15
C ASP A 426 -5.71 -36.70 -16.58
N ARG A 427 -6.42 -37.82 -16.69
CA ARG A 427 -6.81 -38.40 -17.98
C ARG A 427 -7.80 -37.52 -18.74
N GLU A 428 -8.84 -37.02 -18.07
CA GLU A 428 -9.76 -36.06 -18.68
C GLU A 428 -9.02 -34.79 -19.12
N GLY A 429 -8.04 -34.34 -18.34
CA GLY A 429 -7.15 -33.22 -18.69
C GLY A 429 -6.39 -33.48 -19.98
N PHE A 430 -5.77 -34.66 -20.10
CA PHE A 430 -5.09 -35.09 -21.32
C PHE A 430 -6.03 -35.18 -22.53
N ASP A 431 -7.19 -35.81 -22.40
CA ASP A 431 -8.15 -35.95 -23.50
C ASP A 431 -8.63 -34.58 -24.01
N ARG A 432 -8.86 -33.63 -23.11
CA ARG A 432 -9.19 -32.23 -23.46
C ARG A 432 -8.04 -31.54 -24.18
N ALA A 433 -6.80 -31.71 -23.73
CA ALA A 433 -5.62 -31.13 -24.39
C ALA A 433 -5.44 -31.69 -25.80
N LYS A 434 -5.59 -33.01 -25.96
CA LYS A 434 -5.55 -33.68 -27.27
C LYS A 434 -6.65 -33.19 -28.21
N GLN A 435 -7.88 -33.03 -27.70
CA GLN A 435 -8.99 -32.48 -28.49
C GLN A 435 -8.74 -31.03 -28.90
N LYS A 436 -8.20 -30.20 -28.00
CA LYS A 436 -7.83 -28.81 -28.30
C LYS A 436 -6.78 -28.73 -29.40
N LEU A 437 -5.71 -29.53 -29.31
CA LEU A 437 -4.70 -29.61 -30.37
C LEU A 437 -5.27 -29.96 -31.75
N ARG A 438 -6.22 -30.91 -31.81
CA ARG A 438 -6.92 -31.24 -33.06
C ARG A 438 -7.70 -30.06 -33.62
N LEU A 439 -8.48 -29.38 -32.77
CA LEU A 439 -9.28 -28.22 -33.18
C LEU A 439 -8.40 -27.07 -33.68
N ASP A 440 -7.31 -26.79 -32.98
CA ASP A 440 -6.40 -25.71 -33.34
C ASP A 440 -5.65 -26.04 -34.65
N ASN A 441 -5.22 -27.30 -34.85
CA ASN A 441 -4.59 -27.75 -36.09
C ASN A 441 -5.57 -27.68 -37.28
N ASP A 442 -6.81 -28.15 -37.10
CA ASP A 442 -7.86 -28.07 -38.12
C ASP A 442 -8.19 -26.61 -38.48
N ARG A 443 -8.23 -25.71 -37.49
CA ARG A 443 -8.46 -24.28 -37.72
C ARG A 443 -7.34 -23.66 -38.55
N LEU A 444 -6.08 -23.93 -38.21
CA LEU A 444 -4.92 -23.45 -38.97
C LEU A 444 -4.92 -24.00 -40.40
N GLN A 445 -5.25 -25.27 -40.59
CA GLN A 445 -5.35 -25.89 -41.93
C GLN A 445 -6.45 -25.25 -42.79
N LYS A 446 -7.62 -24.94 -42.20
CA LYS A 446 -8.68 -24.21 -42.92
C LYS A 446 -8.24 -22.81 -43.34
N GLN A 447 -7.55 -22.09 -42.45
CA GLN A 447 -7.02 -20.75 -42.74
C GLN A 447 -5.96 -20.79 -43.85
N ALA A 448 -5.04 -21.75 -43.79
CA ALA A 448 -4.04 -21.96 -44.84
C ALA A 448 -4.68 -22.28 -46.20
N ALA A 449 -5.75 -23.08 -46.21
CA ALA A 449 -6.51 -23.40 -47.43
C ALA A 449 -7.21 -22.18 -48.06
N ILE A 450 -7.74 -21.24 -47.25
CA ILE A 450 -8.34 -19.99 -47.75
C ILE A 450 -7.31 -19.16 -48.52
N VAL A 451 -6.08 -19.11 -48.02
CA VAL A 451 -4.99 -18.32 -48.59
C VAL A 451 -4.27 -19.05 -49.74
N GLY A 452 -4.42 -20.38 -49.81
CA GLY A 452 -3.72 -21.22 -50.79
C GLY A 452 -2.27 -21.55 -50.40
N ILE A 453 -1.93 -21.43 -49.12
CA ILE A 453 -0.60 -21.78 -48.61
C ILE A 453 -0.61 -23.25 -48.17
N VAL A 454 0.37 -24.04 -48.62
CA VAL A 454 0.56 -25.42 -48.15
C VAL A 454 1.19 -25.37 -46.76
N TRP A 455 0.50 -25.89 -45.75
CA TRP A 455 0.93 -25.85 -44.35
C TRP A 455 1.12 -27.25 -43.76
N GLU A 456 2.07 -27.40 -42.83
CA GLU A 456 2.34 -28.68 -42.16
C GLU A 456 1.11 -29.17 -41.39
N ASN A 457 0.70 -30.44 -41.59
CA ASN A 457 -0.42 -31.05 -40.89
C ASN A 457 0.08 -31.94 -39.74
N LEU A 458 -0.18 -31.51 -38.50
CA LEU A 458 0.23 -32.23 -37.30
C LEU A 458 -0.72 -33.37 -36.90
N GLN A 459 -1.77 -33.65 -37.68
CA GLN A 459 -2.81 -34.64 -37.33
C GLN A 459 -2.23 -36.03 -37.05
N ALA A 460 -1.27 -36.50 -37.85
CA ALA A 460 -0.64 -37.80 -37.63
C ALA A 460 0.10 -37.86 -36.27
N ALA A 461 0.81 -36.79 -35.91
CA ALA A 461 1.51 -36.70 -34.63
C ALA A 461 0.53 -36.64 -33.45
N ILE A 462 -0.55 -35.87 -33.59
CA ILE A 462 -1.62 -35.78 -32.57
C ILE A 462 -2.32 -37.13 -32.40
N ASP A 463 -2.57 -37.86 -33.48
CA ASP A 463 -3.22 -39.17 -33.41
C ASP A 463 -2.34 -40.22 -32.73
N THR A 464 -1.03 -40.16 -32.92
CA THR A 464 -0.06 -41.04 -32.25
C THR A 464 0.23 -40.69 -30.79
N LEU A 465 -0.21 -39.52 -30.27
CA LEU A 465 -0.05 -39.16 -28.85
C LEU A 465 -0.66 -40.23 -27.96
N GLY A 466 0.18 -40.83 -27.11
CA GLY A 466 -0.19 -41.91 -26.19
C GLY A 466 -0.37 -43.30 -26.84
N GLY A 467 -0.07 -43.46 -28.13
CA GLY A 467 -0.28 -44.71 -28.88
C GLY A 467 0.89 -45.70 -28.87
N ASN A 468 2.11 -45.26 -28.52
CA ASN A 468 3.34 -46.03 -28.76
C ASN A 468 3.85 -46.85 -27.57
N ALA A 469 3.21 -46.82 -26.39
CA ALA A 469 3.65 -47.61 -25.25
C ALA A 469 2.51 -48.48 -24.70
N SER A 470 2.85 -49.70 -24.27
CA SER A 470 1.90 -50.64 -23.64
C SER A 470 1.43 -50.17 -22.25
N ASN A 471 2.03 -49.09 -21.73
CA ASN A 471 1.56 -48.26 -20.62
C ASN A 471 2.37 -46.94 -20.69
N PRO A 472 1.91 -45.92 -21.42
CA PRO A 472 2.65 -44.67 -21.51
C PRO A 472 2.62 -43.97 -20.14
N ASP A 473 3.77 -43.52 -19.68
CA ASP A 473 3.84 -42.62 -18.54
C ASP A 473 3.06 -41.34 -18.89
N LEU A 474 2.09 -40.96 -18.04
CA LEU A 474 1.25 -39.80 -18.34
C LEU A 474 2.10 -38.52 -18.40
N ASP A 475 3.18 -38.45 -17.63
CA ASP A 475 4.08 -37.30 -17.63
C ASP A 475 4.84 -37.17 -18.96
N GLU A 476 5.23 -38.30 -19.56
CA GLU A 476 5.86 -38.33 -20.89
C GLU A 476 4.88 -37.88 -21.98
N VAL A 477 3.64 -38.35 -21.92
CA VAL A 477 2.58 -37.97 -22.86
C VAL A 477 2.19 -36.50 -22.72
N LEU A 478 2.14 -35.96 -21.50
CA LEU A 478 1.91 -34.54 -21.26
C LEU A 478 3.07 -33.69 -21.79
N ALA A 479 4.32 -34.15 -21.64
CA ALA A 479 5.48 -33.49 -22.23
C ALA A 479 5.43 -33.47 -23.77
N GLU A 480 5.06 -34.59 -24.41
CA GLU A 480 4.83 -34.65 -25.86
C GLU A 480 3.68 -33.73 -26.31
N THR A 481 2.60 -33.67 -25.52
CA THR A 481 1.45 -32.78 -25.77
C THR A 481 1.88 -31.32 -25.76
N HIS A 482 2.65 -30.91 -24.75
CA HIS A 482 3.21 -29.55 -24.67
C HIS A 482 4.19 -29.24 -25.81
N ALA A 483 5.02 -30.21 -26.22
CA ALA A 483 5.91 -30.04 -27.37
C ALA A 483 5.11 -29.79 -28.66
N LEU A 484 3.99 -30.49 -28.86
CA LEU A 484 3.09 -30.26 -29.99
C LEU A 484 2.34 -28.92 -29.89
N GLU A 485 1.91 -28.49 -28.71
CA GLU A 485 1.31 -27.16 -28.50
C GLU A 485 2.29 -26.03 -28.86
N GLN A 486 3.55 -26.15 -28.43
CA GLN A 486 4.60 -25.21 -28.77
C GLN A 486 4.85 -25.20 -30.29
N ARG A 487 4.93 -26.37 -30.91
CA ARG A 487 5.10 -26.49 -32.36
C ARG A 487 3.93 -25.89 -33.13
N LEU A 488 2.69 -26.12 -32.70
CA LEU A 488 1.49 -25.55 -33.33
C LEU A 488 1.45 -24.02 -33.20
N THR A 489 1.88 -23.50 -32.04
CA THR A 489 1.98 -22.05 -31.81
C THR A 489 3.07 -21.42 -32.68
N GLN A 490 4.22 -22.08 -32.82
CA GLN A 490 5.27 -21.66 -33.74
C GLN A 490 4.76 -21.64 -35.19
N LEU A 491 4.09 -22.71 -35.63
CA LEU A 491 3.45 -22.79 -36.93
C LEU A 491 2.41 -21.68 -37.14
N CYS A 492 1.60 -21.34 -36.14
CA CYS A 492 0.66 -20.23 -36.23
C CYS A 492 1.39 -18.87 -36.42
N GLY A 493 2.48 -18.65 -35.68
CA GLY A 493 3.31 -17.44 -35.82
C GLY A 493 3.98 -17.33 -37.19
N ASP A 494 4.50 -18.44 -37.71
CA ASP A 494 5.07 -18.51 -39.06
C ASP A 494 4.00 -18.25 -40.14
N PHE A 495 2.79 -18.80 -39.97
CA PHE A 495 1.66 -18.56 -40.89
C PHE A 495 1.25 -17.09 -40.92
N ILE A 496 1.11 -16.44 -39.75
CA ILE A 496 0.77 -15.01 -39.66
C ILE A 496 1.82 -14.16 -40.39
N ARG A 497 3.11 -14.47 -40.20
CA ARG A 497 4.21 -13.77 -40.88
C ARG A 497 4.12 -13.92 -42.41
N ASP A 498 3.85 -15.12 -42.90
CA ASP A 498 3.69 -15.36 -44.34
C ASP A 498 2.45 -14.66 -44.90
N CYS A 499 1.34 -14.63 -44.14
CA CYS A 499 0.16 -13.84 -44.48
C CYS A 499 0.46 -12.33 -44.54
N HIS A 500 1.23 -11.78 -43.60
CA HIS A 500 1.62 -10.36 -43.62
C HIS A 500 2.45 -10.03 -44.86
N ASN A 501 3.39 -10.90 -45.23
CA ASN A 501 4.18 -10.74 -46.45
C ASN A 501 3.27 -10.72 -47.69
N GLN A 502 2.28 -11.62 -47.75
CA GLN A 502 1.34 -11.69 -48.87
C GLN A 502 0.39 -10.49 -48.92
N LEU A 503 -0.13 -10.01 -47.77
CA LEU A 503 -0.92 -8.78 -47.69
C LEU A 503 -0.11 -7.55 -48.15
N ALA A 504 1.17 -7.47 -47.79
CA ALA A 504 2.05 -6.40 -48.25
C ALA A 504 2.26 -6.44 -49.78
N CYS A 505 2.45 -7.63 -50.36
CA CYS A 505 2.55 -7.79 -51.81
C CYS A 505 1.24 -7.44 -52.54
N ASN A 506 0.10 -7.94 -52.06
CA ASN A 506 -1.21 -7.72 -52.67
C ASN A 506 -1.62 -6.25 -52.59
N SER A 507 -1.43 -5.59 -51.44
CA SER A 507 -1.70 -4.15 -51.29
C SER A 507 -0.84 -3.31 -52.23
N ALA A 508 0.45 -3.62 -52.39
CA ALA A 508 1.33 -2.93 -53.33
C ALA A 508 0.85 -3.10 -54.79
N ASN A 509 0.40 -4.30 -55.17
CA ASN A 509 -0.17 -4.57 -56.49
C ASN A 509 -1.49 -3.82 -56.71
N ASN A 510 -2.41 -3.87 -55.76
CA ASN A 510 -3.69 -3.13 -55.82
C ASN A 510 -3.45 -1.62 -55.93
N GLN A 511 -2.46 -1.08 -55.20
CA GLN A 511 -2.10 0.34 -55.28
C GLN A 511 -1.55 0.73 -56.66
N ARG A 512 -0.81 -0.17 -57.35
CA ARG A 512 -0.36 0.07 -58.73
C ARG A 512 -1.54 0.15 -59.70
N LEU A 513 -2.49 -0.78 -59.62
CA LEU A 513 -3.69 -0.78 -60.46
C LEU A 513 -4.54 0.47 -60.22
N TYR A 514 -4.77 0.80 -58.94
CA TYR A 514 -5.49 2.01 -58.51
C TYR A 514 -4.84 3.29 -59.10
N ASN A 515 -3.52 3.43 -58.96
CA ASN A 515 -2.81 4.60 -59.47
C ASN A 515 -2.91 4.74 -61.00
N ALA A 516 -2.91 3.62 -61.74
CA ALA A 516 -3.05 3.64 -63.20
C ALA A 516 -4.46 4.11 -63.63
N LEU A 517 -5.52 3.63 -62.96
CA LEU A 517 -6.89 4.10 -63.20
C LEU A 517 -7.03 5.61 -62.96
N LEU A 518 -6.47 6.13 -61.86
CA LEU A 518 -6.46 7.56 -61.57
C LEU A 518 -5.70 8.37 -62.63
N GLN A 519 -4.50 7.92 -63.03
CA GLN A 519 -3.69 8.62 -64.04
C GLN A 519 -4.37 8.66 -65.42
N ALA A 520 -5.15 7.63 -65.74
CA ALA A 520 -5.93 7.53 -66.97
C ALA A 520 -7.26 8.32 -66.93
N GLY A 521 -7.67 8.84 -65.76
CA GLY A 521 -8.86 9.67 -65.61
C GLY A 521 -10.14 8.90 -65.26
N TYR A 522 -10.03 7.72 -64.63
CA TYR A 522 -11.16 6.90 -64.15
C TYR A 522 -11.20 6.85 -62.61
N PRO A 523 -11.54 7.96 -61.91
CA PRO A 523 -11.55 7.99 -60.45
C PRO A 523 -12.65 7.13 -59.83
N ASP A 524 -13.82 7.07 -60.45
CA ASP A 524 -14.97 6.30 -59.93
C ASP A 524 -14.73 4.79 -60.01
N ALA A 525 -13.98 4.35 -61.03
CA ALA A 525 -13.57 2.95 -61.17
C ALA A 525 -12.46 2.55 -60.17
N ALA A 526 -11.83 3.52 -59.51
CA ALA A 526 -10.75 3.30 -58.56
C ALA A 526 -11.26 3.16 -57.10
N GLU A 527 -12.56 3.21 -56.80
CA GLU A 527 -13.03 3.13 -55.41
C GLU A 527 -12.61 1.82 -54.70
N GLY A 528 -11.82 1.94 -53.64
CA GLY A 528 -11.35 0.81 -52.84
C GLY A 528 -10.83 1.23 -51.47
N GLN A 529 -11.18 0.46 -50.43
CA GLN A 529 -10.71 0.66 -49.06
C GLN A 529 -9.23 0.28 -48.92
N ARG A 530 -8.45 1.14 -48.27
CA ARG A 530 -7.11 0.81 -47.77
C ARG A 530 -7.24 0.13 -46.41
N ALA A 531 -6.61 -1.04 -46.26
CA ALA A 531 -6.44 -1.67 -44.97
C ALA A 531 -5.15 -1.12 -44.33
N ASP A 532 -5.29 -0.28 -43.31
CA ASP A 532 -4.14 0.41 -42.68
C ASP A 532 -3.46 -0.41 -41.56
N ALA A 533 -4.03 -1.56 -41.16
CA ALA A 533 -3.48 -2.38 -40.07
C ALA A 533 -3.45 -3.88 -40.44
N PHE A 534 -2.28 -4.50 -40.29
CA PHE A 534 -2.12 -5.94 -40.38
C PHE A 534 -2.62 -6.61 -39.09
N PRO A 535 -3.53 -7.59 -39.17
CA PRO A 535 -4.07 -8.27 -38.00
C PRO A 535 -3.07 -9.28 -37.43
N ASN A 536 -3.14 -9.54 -36.12
CA ASN A 536 -2.25 -10.51 -35.45
C ASN A 536 -2.90 -11.89 -35.24
N ASP A 537 -4.08 -12.11 -35.82
CA ASP A 537 -4.81 -13.37 -35.75
C ASP A 537 -4.82 -14.05 -37.12
N ALA A 538 -4.55 -15.36 -37.15
CA ALA A 538 -4.44 -16.14 -38.37
C ALA A 538 -5.74 -16.17 -39.20
N GLU A 539 -6.91 -16.13 -38.55
CA GLU A 539 -8.20 -16.08 -39.25
C GLU A 539 -8.42 -14.73 -39.92
N GLN A 540 -8.15 -13.67 -39.18
CA GLN A 540 -8.25 -12.30 -39.70
C GLN A 540 -7.28 -12.07 -40.85
N CYS A 541 -6.04 -12.56 -40.73
CA CYS A 541 -5.05 -12.54 -41.81
C CYS A 541 -5.57 -13.24 -43.06
N ALA A 542 -6.08 -14.47 -42.94
CA ALA A 542 -6.57 -15.24 -44.07
C ALA A 542 -7.76 -14.57 -44.77
N ASN A 543 -8.72 -14.06 -43.99
CA ASN A 543 -9.89 -13.36 -44.53
C ASN A 543 -9.50 -12.05 -45.24
N GLN A 544 -8.57 -11.26 -44.67
CA GLN A 544 -8.10 -10.04 -45.33
C GLN A 544 -7.35 -10.33 -46.63
N ILE A 545 -6.58 -11.43 -46.72
CA ILE A 545 -5.95 -11.81 -47.99
C ILE A 545 -7.01 -12.14 -49.03
N ALA A 546 -8.03 -12.91 -48.67
CA ALA A 546 -9.13 -13.25 -49.57
C ALA A 546 -9.87 -11.98 -50.06
N GLU A 547 -10.13 -11.02 -49.17
CA GLU A 547 -10.71 -9.72 -49.52
C GLU A 547 -9.80 -8.91 -50.47
N GLN A 548 -8.48 -8.87 -50.21
CA GLN A 548 -7.53 -8.17 -51.08
C GLN A 548 -7.40 -8.82 -52.46
N LEU A 549 -7.46 -10.14 -52.55
CA LEU A 549 -7.50 -10.86 -53.83
C LEU A 549 -8.81 -10.58 -54.58
N GLN A 550 -9.94 -10.51 -53.88
CA GLN A 550 -11.20 -10.11 -54.50
C GLN A 550 -11.13 -8.67 -55.01
N GLN A 551 -10.57 -7.74 -54.22
CA GLN A 551 -10.34 -6.36 -54.66
C GLN A 551 -9.39 -6.29 -55.86
N HIS A 552 -8.32 -7.10 -55.86
CA HIS A 552 -7.39 -7.20 -56.99
C HIS A 552 -8.13 -7.56 -58.28
N SER A 553 -8.95 -8.62 -58.25
CA SER A 553 -9.71 -9.06 -59.43
C SER A 553 -10.71 -8.00 -59.93
N ARG A 554 -11.32 -7.23 -59.02
CA ARG A 554 -12.20 -6.11 -59.39
C ARG A 554 -11.42 -4.98 -60.07
N LEU A 555 -10.24 -4.63 -59.54
CA LEU A 555 -9.38 -3.59 -60.13
C LEU A 555 -8.81 -4.02 -61.49
N GLU A 556 -8.41 -5.29 -61.65
CA GLU A 556 -7.98 -5.82 -62.95
C GLU A 556 -9.10 -5.73 -63.98
N HIS A 557 -10.33 -6.11 -63.61
CA HIS A 557 -11.48 -5.97 -64.49
C HIS A 557 -11.77 -4.52 -64.87
N ALA A 558 -11.72 -3.60 -63.90
CA ALA A 558 -11.88 -2.17 -64.14
C ALA A 558 -10.78 -1.60 -65.07
N ILE A 559 -9.55 -2.10 -64.96
CA ILE A 559 -8.47 -1.77 -65.90
C ILE A 559 -8.79 -2.26 -67.30
N ASP A 560 -9.26 -3.50 -67.46
CA ASP A 560 -9.62 -4.04 -68.77
C ASP A 560 -10.74 -3.22 -69.44
N GLU A 561 -11.76 -2.83 -68.68
CA GLU A 561 -12.82 -1.93 -69.15
C GLU A 561 -12.28 -0.54 -69.54
N ALA A 562 -11.41 0.05 -68.70
CA ALA A 562 -10.79 1.33 -68.97
C ALA A 562 -9.86 1.29 -70.20
N ILE A 563 -9.14 0.18 -70.42
CA ILE A 563 -8.33 -0.03 -71.63
C ILE A 563 -9.23 -0.04 -72.86
N ALA A 564 -10.35 -0.76 -72.81
CA ALA A 564 -11.28 -0.86 -73.94
C ALA A 564 -11.86 0.51 -74.30
N ASP A 565 -12.31 1.29 -73.30
CA ASP A 565 -12.82 2.64 -73.48
C ASP A 565 -11.74 3.59 -74.01
N MET A 566 -10.56 3.61 -73.40
CA MET A 566 -9.45 4.47 -73.85
C MET A 566 -8.97 4.11 -75.26
N GLN A 567 -8.92 2.83 -75.61
CA GLN A 567 -8.61 2.38 -76.96
C GLN A 567 -9.67 2.87 -77.97
N GLN A 568 -10.95 2.86 -77.59
CA GLN A 568 -12.01 3.41 -78.43
C GLN A 568 -11.82 4.92 -78.64
N ARG A 569 -11.56 5.68 -77.58
CA ARG A 569 -11.28 7.13 -77.67
C ARG A 569 -10.07 7.42 -78.55
N CYS A 570 -8.97 6.66 -78.41
CA CYS A 570 -7.81 6.77 -79.31
C CYS A 570 -8.17 6.50 -80.77
N LYS A 571 -9.03 5.52 -81.07
CA LYS A 571 -9.50 5.26 -82.44
C LYS A 571 -10.37 6.38 -82.99
N GLU A 572 -11.20 6.99 -82.15
CA GLU A 572 -12.01 8.16 -82.52
C GLU A 572 -11.11 9.35 -82.85
N GLU A 573 -10.11 9.64 -82.01
CA GLU A 573 -9.10 10.66 -82.28
C GLU A 573 -8.30 10.36 -83.55
N GLN A 574 -7.89 9.11 -83.76
CA GLN A 574 -7.23 8.69 -84.99
C GLN A 574 -8.09 8.98 -86.22
N ARG A 575 -9.40 8.69 -86.17
CA ARG A 575 -10.34 9.00 -87.26
C ARG A 575 -10.46 10.51 -87.50
N LEU A 576 -10.53 11.30 -86.43
CA LEU A 576 -10.59 12.77 -86.53
C LEU A 576 -9.32 13.34 -87.17
N LEU A 577 -8.14 12.85 -86.76
CA LEU A 577 -6.84 13.23 -87.34
C LEU A 577 -6.72 12.78 -88.80
N LEU A 578 -7.15 11.56 -89.15
CA LEU A 578 -7.19 11.10 -90.54
C LEU A 578 -8.09 11.99 -91.41
N GLY A 579 -9.20 12.51 -90.87
CA GLY A 579 -10.06 13.47 -91.55
C GLY A 579 -9.39 14.79 -91.92
N LEU A 580 -8.24 15.12 -91.32
CA LEU A 580 -7.41 16.28 -91.69
C LEU A 580 -6.50 16.00 -92.90
N LEU A 581 -6.19 14.73 -93.22
CA LEU A 581 -5.34 14.37 -94.38
C LEU A 581 -5.98 14.73 -95.72
N ASP A 582 -7.30 14.58 -95.85
CA ASP A 582 -8.04 14.85 -97.09
C ASP A 582 -8.20 16.33 -97.42
N ARG A 583 -7.80 17.23 -96.50
CA ARG A 583 -7.97 18.67 -96.63
C ARG A 583 -6.61 19.34 -96.49
N GLN A 584 -6.03 19.80 -97.61
CA GLN A 584 -4.81 20.62 -97.67
C GLN A 584 -4.93 21.89 -96.80
N THR A 585 -4.82 21.78 -95.48
CA THR A 585 -5.27 22.83 -94.55
C THR A 585 -4.36 23.10 -93.35
N LEU A 586 -3.28 22.32 -93.20
CA LEU A 586 -2.28 22.48 -92.14
C LEU A 586 -0.92 22.93 -92.71
N GLU A 587 -0.18 23.69 -91.91
CA GLU A 587 1.22 24.04 -92.17
C GLU A 587 2.15 22.82 -91.95
N SER A 588 3.34 22.83 -92.55
CA SER A 588 4.31 21.70 -92.53
C SER A 588 4.56 21.16 -91.13
N ASP A 589 4.80 22.03 -90.14
CA ASP A 589 5.13 21.63 -88.77
C ASP A 589 3.96 20.94 -88.05
N TYR A 590 2.72 21.40 -88.29
CA TYR A 590 1.51 20.77 -87.74
C TYR A 590 1.18 19.46 -88.45
N PHE A 591 1.49 19.38 -89.75
CA PHE A 591 1.34 18.17 -90.53
C PHE A 591 2.30 17.07 -90.05
N GLU A 592 3.58 17.38 -89.85
CA GLU A 592 4.57 16.45 -89.30
C GLU A 592 4.20 15.96 -87.88
N ARG A 593 3.74 16.87 -87.01
CA ARG A 593 3.25 16.49 -85.67
C ARG A 593 2.02 15.58 -85.75
N MET A 594 1.10 15.85 -86.68
CA MET A 594 -0.10 15.03 -86.88
C MET A 594 0.26 13.63 -87.43
N GLU A 595 1.17 13.52 -88.40
CA GLU A 595 1.66 12.24 -88.90
C GLU A 595 2.37 11.43 -87.80
N LEU A 596 3.17 12.10 -86.96
CA LEU A 596 3.81 11.46 -85.81
C LEU A 596 2.76 10.91 -84.82
N LEU A 597 1.72 11.69 -84.50
CA LEU A 597 0.64 11.26 -83.61
C LEU A 597 -0.17 10.10 -84.22
N LEU A 598 -0.46 10.14 -85.52
CA LEU A 598 -1.10 9.02 -86.22
C LEU A 598 -0.24 7.76 -86.16
N GLY A 599 1.07 7.87 -86.39
CA GLY A 599 2.00 6.76 -86.25
C GLY A 599 2.03 6.21 -84.82
N GLN A 600 1.99 7.07 -83.81
CA GLN A 600 1.92 6.68 -82.40
C GLN A 600 0.59 5.98 -82.06
N LEU A 601 -0.55 6.44 -82.58
CA LEU A 601 -1.86 5.83 -82.34
C LEU A 601 -2.00 4.46 -83.02
N ASP A 602 -1.43 4.30 -84.22
CA ASP A 602 -1.49 3.05 -84.99
C ASP A 602 -0.54 1.96 -84.44
N SER A 603 0.54 2.38 -83.78
CA SER A 603 1.51 1.47 -83.17
C SER A 603 0.87 0.64 -82.04
N PRO A 604 0.96 -0.70 -82.01
CA PRO A 604 0.47 -1.47 -80.88
C PRO A 604 1.25 -1.15 -79.59
N ILE A 605 0.57 -1.15 -78.43
CA ILE A 605 1.25 -1.04 -77.13
C ILE A 605 1.74 -2.43 -76.74
N GLY A 606 3.06 -2.60 -76.65
CA GLY A 606 3.71 -3.91 -76.50
C GLY A 606 3.76 -4.49 -75.07
N SER A 607 3.18 -3.84 -74.06
CA SER A 607 3.15 -4.41 -72.70
C SER A 607 2.05 -5.47 -72.55
N TYR A 608 2.33 -6.53 -71.81
CA TYR A 608 1.36 -7.56 -71.44
C TYR A 608 0.60 -7.21 -70.15
N LEU A 609 1.07 -6.24 -69.37
CA LEU A 609 0.44 -5.83 -68.11
C LEU A 609 -0.65 -4.79 -68.39
N GLY A 610 -1.88 -5.06 -67.91
CA GLY A 610 -3.05 -4.21 -68.18
C GLY A 610 -2.84 -2.75 -67.79
N TYR A 611 -2.29 -2.46 -66.61
CA TYR A 611 -2.09 -1.09 -66.15
C TYR A 611 -1.09 -0.29 -67.00
N GLU A 612 -0.04 -0.92 -67.53
CA GLU A 612 0.92 -0.28 -68.42
C GLU A 612 0.31 0.01 -69.79
N ARG A 613 -0.55 -0.91 -70.28
CA ARG A 613 -1.33 -0.69 -71.50
C ARG A 613 -2.29 0.48 -71.35
N LEU A 614 -3.00 0.56 -70.23
CA LEU A 614 -3.92 1.67 -69.93
C LEU A 614 -3.18 3.01 -69.93
N ASN A 615 -2.05 3.10 -69.22
CA ASN A 615 -1.23 4.30 -69.17
C ASN A 615 -0.71 4.70 -70.55
N GLY A 616 -0.23 3.73 -71.34
CA GLY A 616 0.23 4.00 -72.70
C GLY A 616 -0.86 4.55 -73.63
N PHE A 617 -2.10 4.06 -73.52
CA PHE A 617 -3.22 4.64 -74.27
C PHE A 617 -3.59 6.04 -73.77
N ALA A 618 -3.62 6.24 -72.45
CA ALA A 618 -3.93 7.53 -71.84
C ALA A 618 -2.90 8.62 -72.22
N GLU A 619 -1.61 8.30 -72.27
CA GLU A 619 -0.56 9.23 -72.70
C GLU A 619 -0.73 9.65 -74.17
N ARG A 620 -1.01 8.68 -75.06
CA ARG A 620 -1.26 8.97 -76.48
C ARG A 620 -2.52 9.83 -76.67
N PHE A 621 -3.59 9.53 -75.93
CA PHE A 621 -4.80 10.33 -75.96
C PHE A 621 -4.55 11.77 -75.46
N LYS A 622 -3.81 11.94 -74.36
CA LYS A 622 -3.40 13.27 -73.86
C LYS A 622 -2.57 14.04 -74.88
N ALA A 623 -1.67 13.38 -75.61
CA ALA A 623 -0.90 14.02 -76.68
C ALA A 623 -1.80 14.51 -77.83
N CYS A 624 -2.82 13.73 -78.20
CA CYS A 624 -3.82 14.15 -79.20
C CYS A 624 -4.65 15.35 -78.72
N GLN A 625 -5.12 15.33 -77.47
CA GLN A 625 -5.84 16.46 -76.88
C GLN A 625 -4.99 17.74 -76.85
N ALA A 626 -3.70 17.62 -76.55
CA ALA A 626 -2.77 18.75 -76.60
C ALA A 626 -2.65 19.31 -78.02
N PHE A 627 -2.50 18.45 -79.02
CA PHE A 627 -2.47 18.87 -80.42
C PHE A 627 -3.74 19.62 -80.85
N TRP A 628 -4.94 19.09 -80.52
CA TRP A 628 -6.19 19.75 -80.87
C TRP A 628 -6.35 21.12 -80.22
N ARG A 629 -5.97 21.24 -78.94
CA ARG A 629 -5.96 22.53 -78.24
C ARG A 629 -5.04 23.53 -78.92
N ASP A 630 -3.80 23.14 -79.22
CA ASP A 630 -2.84 24.00 -79.92
C ASP A 630 -3.41 24.47 -81.27
N LEU A 631 -4.03 23.55 -82.02
CA LEU A 631 -4.62 23.84 -83.32
C LEU A 631 -5.79 24.84 -83.23
N TYR A 632 -6.72 24.63 -82.28
CA TYR A 632 -7.86 25.53 -82.08
C TYR A 632 -7.42 26.93 -81.61
N GLU A 633 -6.42 27.02 -80.73
CA GLU A 633 -5.86 28.30 -80.29
C GLU A 633 -5.26 29.10 -81.47
N GLU A 634 -4.58 28.42 -82.40
CA GLU A 634 -4.05 29.07 -83.60
C GLU A 634 -5.17 29.50 -84.56
N GLU A 635 -6.19 28.67 -84.81
CA GLU A 635 -7.34 29.06 -85.65
C GLU A 635 -8.07 30.29 -85.08
N GLU A 636 -8.21 30.39 -83.76
CA GLU A 636 -8.79 31.55 -83.10
C GLU A 636 -7.94 32.82 -83.29
N LYS A 637 -6.60 32.72 -83.23
CA LYS A 637 -5.70 33.85 -83.54
C LYS A 637 -5.87 34.33 -84.98
N LEU A 638 -6.01 33.42 -85.94
CA LEU A 638 -6.21 33.78 -87.35
C LEU A 638 -7.55 34.47 -87.59
N ARG A 639 -8.62 33.98 -86.94
CA ARG A 639 -9.94 34.62 -86.99
C ARG A 639 -9.88 36.05 -86.46
N ASN A 640 -9.22 36.25 -85.32
CA ASN A 640 -9.02 37.57 -84.73
C ASN A 640 -8.23 38.52 -85.65
N ARG A 641 -7.26 38.00 -86.43
CA ARG A 641 -6.54 38.80 -87.44
C ARG A 641 -7.44 39.20 -88.61
N LEU A 642 -8.23 38.27 -89.15
CA LEU A 642 -9.17 38.55 -90.23
C LEU A 642 -10.20 39.62 -89.82
N ASP A 643 -10.74 39.53 -88.60
CA ASP A 643 -11.72 40.49 -88.09
C ASP A 643 -11.10 41.90 -87.95
N LYS A 644 -9.84 41.99 -87.47
CA LYS A 644 -9.08 43.26 -87.45
C LYS A 644 -8.88 43.84 -88.84
N LEU A 645 -8.59 43.00 -89.83
CA LEU A 645 -8.42 43.42 -91.23
C LEU A 645 -9.71 43.97 -91.83
N LYS A 646 -10.83 43.25 -91.65
CA LYS A 646 -12.16 43.69 -92.08
C LYS A 646 -12.53 45.03 -91.45
N TYR A 647 -12.22 45.21 -90.17
CA TYR A 647 -12.42 46.48 -89.47
C TYR A 647 -11.57 47.62 -90.05
N LYS A 648 -10.27 47.40 -90.27
CA LYS A 648 -9.38 48.40 -90.90
C LYS A 648 -9.86 48.80 -92.31
N LEU A 649 -10.27 47.85 -93.14
CA LEU A 649 -10.86 48.12 -94.46
C LEU A 649 -12.17 48.93 -94.35
N GLY A 650 -12.98 48.66 -93.33
CA GLY A 650 -14.17 49.45 -92.99
C GLY A 650 -13.82 50.91 -92.71
N LEU A 651 -12.84 51.17 -91.86
CA LEU A 651 -12.34 52.51 -91.55
C LEU A 651 -11.77 53.22 -92.78
N PHE A 652 -10.96 52.52 -93.58
CA PHE A 652 -10.37 53.05 -94.81
C PHE A 652 -11.45 53.58 -95.78
N ASN A 653 -12.59 52.88 -95.87
CA ASN A 653 -13.74 53.33 -96.66
C ASN A 653 -14.47 54.53 -96.03
N GLN A 654 -14.66 54.53 -94.70
CA GLN A 654 -15.29 55.64 -93.98
C GLN A 654 -14.51 56.95 -94.13
N GLU A 655 -13.17 56.91 -94.08
CA GLU A 655 -12.29 58.07 -94.27
C GLU A 655 -12.20 58.55 -95.73
N ARG A 656 -12.95 57.91 -96.65
CA ARG A 656 -13.00 58.16 -98.10
C ARG A 656 -11.61 58.19 -98.76
N LEU A 657 -10.67 57.42 -98.23
CA LEU A 657 -9.30 57.33 -98.74
C LEU A 657 -9.21 56.64 -100.11
N LYS A 658 -10.25 55.89 -100.50
CA LYS A 658 -10.35 55.19 -101.80
C LYS A 658 -10.03 56.09 -103.00
N LYS A 659 -10.45 57.36 -102.99
CA LYS A 659 -10.22 58.30 -104.10
C LYS A 659 -8.74 58.65 -104.33
N HIS A 660 -7.90 58.49 -103.31
CA HIS A 660 -6.50 58.91 -103.35
C HIS A 660 -5.55 57.72 -103.58
N CYS A 661 -6.08 56.51 -103.72
CA CYS A 661 -5.30 55.28 -103.99
C CYS A 661 -5.48 54.78 -105.43
N SER A 662 -4.60 53.87 -105.84
CA SER A 662 -4.87 53.04 -107.02
C SER A 662 -6.10 52.19 -106.75
N LEU A 663 -7.11 52.33 -107.61
CA LEU A 663 -8.36 51.58 -107.51
C LEU A 663 -8.10 50.07 -107.59
N GLU A 664 -7.21 49.67 -108.51
CA GLU A 664 -6.84 48.26 -108.75
C GLU A 664 -6.24 47.61 -107.50
N LEU A 665 -5.33 48.30 -106.80
CA LEU A 665 -4.70 47.76 -105.60
C LEU A 665 -5.68 47.67 -104.43
N PHE A 666 -6.57 48.65 -104.28
CA PHE A 666 -7.59 48.62 -103.23
C PHE A 666 -8.61 47.51 -103.47
N GLU A 667 -9.07 47.34 -104.70
CA GLU A 667 -10.01 46.26 -105.06
C GLU A 667 -9.35 44.89 -104.87
N MET A 668 -8.08 44.74 -105.24
CA MET A 668 -7.31 43.51 -104.97
C MET A 668 -7.23 43.19 -103.46
N VAL A 669 -6.88 44.14 -102.58
CA VAL A 669 -6.81 43.89 -101.13
C VAL A 669 -8.19 43.60 -100.55
N ASN A 670 -9.23 44.32 -101.00
CA ASN A 670 -10.60 44.07 -100.57
C ASN A 670 -11.10 42.70 -101.03
N ASP A 671 -10.76 42.27 -102.24
CA ASP A 671 -11.07 40.95 -102.78
C ASP A 671 -10.29 39.86 -102.04
N TRP A 672 -9.04 40.12 -101.66
CA TRP A 672 -8.26 39.20 -100.83
C TRP A 672 -8.88 39.01 -99.45
N VAL A 673 -9.34 40.07 -98.78
CA VAL A 673 -9.99 39.95 -97.47
C VAL A 673 -11.39 39.34 -97.58
N ARG A 674 -12.14 39.62 -98.65
CA ARG A 674 -13.45 38.98 -98.91
C ARG A 674 -13.34 37.53 -99.35
N GLY A 675 -12.26 37.18 -100.05
CA GLY A 675 -11.98 35.81 -100.49
C GLY A 675 -11.55 34.87 -99.37
N LEU A 676 -11.24 35.42 -98.18
CA LEU A 676 -10.94 34.62 -96.99
C LEU A 676 -12.23 34.12 -96.30
N PRO A 677 -12.30 32.83 -95.91
CA PRO A 677 -13.46 32.28 -95.20
C PRO A 677 -13.59 32.91 -93.81
N GLU A 678 -14.81 32.89 -93.24
CA GLU A 678 -15.06 33.42 -91.88
C GLU A 678 -14.27 32.70 -90.78
N GLN A 679 -13.87 31.45 -91.05
CA GLN A 679 -12.96 30.67 -90.22
C GLN A 679 -11.67 30.41 -91.02
N PRO A 680 -10.70 31.35 -90.98
CA PRO A 680 -9.44 31.19 -91.69
C PRO A 680 -8.61 30.08 -91.03
N ARG A 681 -8.24 29.08 -91.82
CA ARG A 681 -7.27 28.03 -91.45
C ARG A 681 -5.83 28.47 -91.68
N GLN A 682 -4.86 27.71 -91.17
CA GLN A 682 -3.43 28.03 -91.24
C GLN A 682 -2.89 28.29 -92.66
N ILE A 683 -3.39 27.59 -93.69
CA ILE A 683 -3.01 27.86 -95.09
C ILE A 683 -3.26 29.32 -95.54
N HIS A 684 -4.15 30.05 -94.86
CA HIS A 684 -4.48 31.43 -95.17
C HIS A 684 -3.57 32.45 -94.49
N ILE A 685 -2.59 32.02 -93.68
CA ILE A 685 -1.64 32.92 -92.99
C ILE A 685 -0.90 33.81 -94.00
N GLY A 686 -0.44 33.24 -95.12
CA GLY A 686 0.25 33.97 -96.17
C GLY A 686 -0.64 35.08 -96.75
N GLN A 687 -1.83 34.71 -97.21
CA GLN A 687 -2.81 35.66 -97.76
C GLN A 687 -3.25 36.74 -96.75
N LEU A 688 -3.45 36.38 -95.48
CA LEU A 688 -3.74 37.34 -94.41
C LEU A 688 -2.60 38.33 -94.20
N SER A 689 -1.35 37.85 -94.16
CA SER A 689 -0.17 38.69 -93.92
C SER A 689 0.11 39.62 -95.11
N GLU A 690 -0.07 39.12 -96.34
CA GLU A 690 0.05 39.95 -97.55
C GLU A 690 -1.08 40.98 -97.64
N ALA A 691 -2.32 40.62 -97.27
CA ALA A 691 -3.44 41.55 -97.19
C ALA A 691 -3.22 42.63 -96.12
N GLU A 692 -2.69 42.28 -94.95
CA GLU A 692 -2.26 43.23 -93.90
C GLU A 692 -1.21 44.21 -94.43
N MET A 693 -0.12 43.70 -95.00
CA MET A 693 0.96 44.52 -95.53
C MET A 693 0.48 45.45 -96.65
N MET A 694 -0.32 44.95 -97.59
CA MET A 694 -0.82 45.76 -98.69
C MET A 694 -1.85 46.78 -98.26
N LEU A 695 -2.72 46.46 -97.30
CA LEU A 695 -3.65 47.44 -96.73
C LEU A 695 -2.89 48.58 -96.03
N GLU A 696 -1.87 48.26 -95.24
CA GLU A 696 -1.05 49.26 -94.56
C GLU A 696 -0.30 50.15 -95.56
N ARG A 697 0.27 49.55 -96.62
CA ARG A 697 0.95 50.31 -97.68
C ARG A 697 -0.03 51.21 -98.45
N LEU A 698 -1.23 50.73 -98.74
CA LEU A 698 -2.29 51.53 -99.35
C LEU A 698 -2.69 52.69 -98.45
N GLU A 699 -2.89 52.45 -97.16
CA GLU A 699 -3.22 53.47 -96.17
C GLU A 699 -2.14 54.56 -96.10
N GLN A 700 -0.86 54.18 -96.08
CA GLN A 700 0.23 55.14 -96.12
C GLN A 700 0.23 56.00 -97.39
N VAL A 701 0.09 55.38 -98.56
CA VAL A 701 0.07 56.10 -99.86
C VAL A 701 -1.16 57.01 -99.98
N ALA A 702 -2.35 56.52 -99.59
CA ALA A 702 -3.57 57.32 -99.59
C ALA A 702 -3.40 58.56 -98.73
N ARG A 703 -2.94 58.35 -97.49
CA ARG A 703 -2.78 59.44 -96.52
C ARG A 703 -1.73 60.44 -96.96
N HIS A 704 -0.64 59.98 -97.59
CA HIS A 704 0.37 60.88 -98.15
C HIS A 704 -0.20 61.76 -99.26
N ARG A 705 -0.91 61.18 -100.23
CA ARG A 705 -1.55 61.94 -101.33
C ARG A 705 -2.63 62.89 -100.83
N VAL A 706 -3.41 62.46 -99.84
CA VAL A 706 -4.36 63.32 -99.14
C VAL A 706 -3.63 64.51 -98.50
N ALA A 707 -2.50 64.27 -97.84
CA ALA A 707 -1.72 65.35 -97.23
C ALA A 707 -1.14 66.30 -98.29
N GLU A 708 -0.67 65.81 -99.44
CA GLU A 708 -0.24 66.64 -100.56
C GLU A 708 -1.37 67.49 -101.16
N GLU A 709 -2.56 66.91 -101.34
CA GLU A 709 -3.74 67.61 -101.86
C GLU A 709 -4.20 68.69 -100.88
N VAL A 710 -4.26 68.36 -99.58
CA VAL A 710 -4.50 69.34 -98.52
C VAL A 710 -3.46 70.46 -98.55
N ARG A 711 -2.16 70.17 -98.70
CA ARG A 711 -1.11 71.19 -98.84
C ARG A 711 -1.28 72.07 -100.07
N LYS A 712 -1.61 71.50 -101.23
CA LYS A 712 -1.89 72.25 -102.47
C LYS A 712 -3.10 73.16 -102.30
N ASN A 713 -4.17 72.65 -101.68
CA ASN A 713 -5.41 73.40 -101.43
C ASN A 713 -5.16 74.55 -100.44
N ILE A 714 -4.38 74.32 -99.38
CA ILE A 714 -3.89 75.38 -98.48
C ILE A 714 -3.06 76.42 -99.25
N ALA A 715 -2.11 76.00 -100.09
CA ALA A 715 -1.25 76.90 -100.86
C ALA A 715 -2.06 77.77 -101.85
N LEU A 716 -3.04 77.20 -102.54
CA LEU A 716 -3.98 77.92 -103.43
C LEU A 716 -4.76 78.99 -102.67
N LEU A 717 -5.30 78.66 -101.49
CA LEU A 717 -6.02 79.61 -100.65
C LEU A 717 -5.11 80.74 -100.14
N LYS A 718 -3.84 80.43 -99.82
CA LYS A 718 -2.84 81.43 -99.39
C LYS A 718 -2.36 82.34 -100.54
N GLN A 719 -2.16 81.82 -101.75
CA GLN A 719 -1.69 82.60 -102.91
C GLN A 719 -2.72 83.62 -103.41
N ASN A 720 -4.01 83.26 -103.41
CA ASN A 720 -5.07 84.14 -103.92
C ASN A 720 -5.49 85.27 -102.94
N GLN A 721 -4.68 85.57 -101.91
CA GLN A 721 -4.91 86.62 -100.90
C GLN A 721 -6.38 86.78 -100.47
N TYR A 722 -7.04 85.65 -100.19
CA TYR A 722 -8.47 85.63 -99.92
C TYR A 722 -8.75 86.13 -98.49
N ASN A 723 -9.04 87.42 -98.34
CA ASN A 723 -9.30 88.09 -97.05
C ASN A 723 -10.67 87.74 -96.42
N ARG A 724 -11.23 86.56 -96.69
CA ARG A 724 -12.48 86.13 -96.03
C ARG A 724 -12.16 85.55 -94.64
N PRO A 725 -12.79 86.07 -93.56
CA PRO A 725 -12.52 85.60 -92.19
C PRO A 725 -12.80 84.11 -91.99
N GLU A 726 -13.76 83.54 -92.73
CA GLU A 726 -14.10 82.10 -92.70
C GLU A 726 -12.96 81.22 -93.24
N VAL A 727 -12.28 81.66 -94.31
CA VAL A 727 -11.16 80.94 -94.91
C VAL A 727 -9.92 81.05 -94.02
N ILE A 728 -9.69 82.22 -93.42
CA ILE A 728 -8.60 82.43 -92.46
C ILE A 728 -8.79 81.55 -91.21
N ALA A 729 -10.02 81.47 -90.69
CA ALA A 729 -10.34 80.60 -89.55
C ALA A 729 -10.19 79.10 -89.89
N LEU A 730 -10.57 78.68 -91.10
CA LEU A 730 -10.36 77.31 -91.57
C LEU A 730 -8.87 76.99 -91.73
N LEU A 731 -8.09 77.88 -92.35
CA LEU A 731 -6.64 77.72 -92.48
C LEU A 731 -5.96 77.70 -91.11
N GLY A 732 -6.38 78.54 -90.17
CA GLY A 732 -5.89 78.51 -88.78
C GLY A 732 -6.18 77.18 -88.08
N LYS A 733 -7.42 76.67 -88.18
CA LYS A 733 -7.75 75.34 -87.64
C LYS A 733 -6.93 74.22 -88.28
N ILE A 734 -6.66 74.29 -89.58
CA ILE A 734 -5.86 73.29 -90.29
C ILE A 734 -4.37 73.41 -89.92
N GLU A 735 -3.87 74.61 -89.66
CA GLU A 735 -2.52 74.83 -89.13
C GLU A 735 -2.37 74.31 -87.69
N ASP A 736 -3.40 74.46 -86.86
CA ASP A 736 -3.45 73.88 -85.51
C ASP A 736 -3.41 72.34 -85.54
N PHE A 737 -3.96 71.70 -86.58
CA PHE A 737 -3.81 70.25 -86.80
C PHE A 737 -2.39 69.85 -87.24
N GLY A 738 -1.55 70.80 -87.66
CA GLY A 738 -0.20 70.56 -88.17
C GLY A 738 -0.20 69.96 -89.58
N GLN A 739 0.55 70.57 -90.52
CA GLN A 739 0.62 70.16 -91.95
C GLN A 739 1.17 68.74 -92.21
N ALA A 740 1.47 67.99 -91.15
CA ALA A 740 2.03 66.64 -91.17
C ALA A 740 1.13 65.59 -90.49
N ILE A 741 -0.01 65.97 -89.89
CA ILE A 741 -0.94 65.01 -89.28
C ILE A 741 -2.24 64.97 -90.09
N HIS A 742 -2.74 63.74 -90.28
CA HIS A 742 -3.93 63.41 -91.06
C HIS A 742 -5.12 64.30 -90.70
N LEU A 743 -5.54 65.13 -91.65
CA LEU A 743 -6.69 66.00 -91.49
C LEU A 743 -7.99 65.17 -91.61
N PRO A 744 -8.88 65.16 -90.60
CA PRO A 744 -10.13 64.40 -90.66
C PRO A 744 -10.96 64.77 -91.91
N TYR A 745 -11.72 63.80 -92.43
CA TYR A 745 -12.44 63.96 -93.71
C TYR A 745 -13.34 65.21 -93.74
N ASP A 746 -13.99 65.54 -92.62
CA ASP A 746 -14.87 66.72 -92.55
C ASP A 746 -14.13 68.05 -92.78
N TYR A 747 -12.91 68.17 -92.25
CA TYR A 747 -12.07 69.35 -92.49
C TYR A 747 -11.50 69.37 -93.90
N ARG A 748 -11.17 68.21 -94.47
CA ARG A 748 -10.77 68.10 -95.89
C ARG A 748 -11.90 68.56 -96.81
N ARG A 749 -13.13 68.14 -96.53
CA ARG A 749 -14.31 68.56 -97.29
C ARG A 749 -14.57 70.06 -97.18
N GLN A 750 -14.40 70.65 -95.99
CA GLN A 750 -14.48 72.10 -95.80
C GLN A 750 -13.39 72.84 -96.60
N LEU A 751 -12.17 72.30 -96.61
CA LEU A 751 -11.04 72.83 -97.38
C LEU A 751 -11.31 72.76 -98.89
N ASP A 752 -11.75 71.61 -99.40
CA ASP A 752 -12.09 71.44 -100.81
C ASP A 752 -13.22 72.40 -101.22
N SER A 753 -14.25 72.54 -100.38
CA SER A 753 -15.36 73.48 -100.60
C SER A 753 -14.88 74.94 -100.65
N ALA A 754 -13.92 75.31 -99.80
CA ALA A 754 -13.33 76.64 -99.80
C ALA A 754 -12.50 76.88 -101.08
N VAL A 755 -11.76 75.87 -101.56
CA VAL A 755 -11.04 75.95 -102.85
C VAL A 755 -12.00 75.99 -104.04
N THR A 756 -13.09 75.22 -104.04
CA THR A 756 -14.05 75.26 -105.16
C THR A 756 -14.74 76.62 -105.27
N ALA A 757 -14.99 77.27 -104.14
CA ALA A 757 -15.54 78.63 -104.12
C ALA A 757 -14.58 79.67 -104.77
N LEU A 758 -13.27 79.43 -104.80
CA LEU A 758 -12.31 80.31 -105.51
C LEU A 758 -12.49 80.27 -107.04
N GLY A 759 -12.85 79.11 -107.60
CA GLY A 759 -12.98 78.92 -109.06
C GLY A 759 -14.24 79.53 -109.67
N GLY A 760 -15.20 79.98 -108.85
CA GLY A 760 -16.51 80.47 -109.30
C GLY A 760 -16.60 81.96 -109.66
N TYR A 761 -15.55 82.77 -109.46
CA TYR A 761 -15.59 84.24 -109.63
C TYR A 761 -14.81 84.76 -110.85
N GLY A 762 -14.49 83.90 -111.83
CA GLY A 762 -13.75 84.25 -113.04
C GLY A 762 -14.53 84.00 -114.33
N HIS A 763 -15.71 84.60 -114.49
CA HIS A 763 -16.34 84.87 -115.78
C HIS A 763 -17.35 86.01 -115.63
N ASP A 764 -16.83 87.24 -115.72
CA ASP A 764 -17.36 88.32 -116.57
C ASP A 764 -16.16 89.14 -117.08
#